data_AF-A0A1V9VWB2-F1
#
_entry.id   AF-A0A1V9VWB2-F1
#
_cell.length_a   1.000
_cell.length_b   1.000
_cell.length_c   1.000
_cell.angle_alpha   90.00
_cell.angle_beta   90.00
_cell.angle_gamma   90.00
#
_symmetry.space_group_name_H-M   'P 1'
#
loop_
_entity.id
_entity.type
_entity.pdbx_description
1 polymer ?
#
loop_
_entity_poly.entity_id
_entity_poly.type
_entity_poly.pdbx_seq_one_letter_code
_entity_poly.pdbx_strand_id
1 'polypeptide(L)'
;MKRIGKLIIMILCCTILGSANSVQASSILVSKETIPSEQFSVLPHNISRNALLLPFNQSQNTLHVNSSKMKRQYISQNPFYKPYPYTSSLFVTPFQTDRSIQPPYPKTGFTMPNVTHSTQQTYTMAQLHALSYEKLVQVLSTIRWSDITDLFQLNADSLKFYQDQNRVQFLIQELEKRGNTYTTTNSNGIETLVEVLRSGFYLGYYYKELSYLNDRKFHDKCLPALKNIATNPAFRLGTTEQDRVVAAYGNLIGNASSNPEIVSLAVPILEQFNRNLQAYAKEYTKGTAVYSLLSGIDYDLQTYLYQTGIVPNQSPWYGKINPFIEEIGKIALYGQVNADTGWIINNGIYYASRLGVFHSTSQKGLQIITDALQVYSYLSEAYLTAAQQIDERYKGRDAKGNPIDYKKIQEEGKKYYIPKTYTFDNGSMIIKTGQQVTEEKVQRLYWASKEVQAQFYRVIGSDIPLEKGHRDDISTMVIYNNPAEYQLNRLLYGYDTNNGGIYIEQDGTFFTYERTPQDSIYSLEELFRHEFTHYLQGRYLVPGLFGQGRLYENERLTWFEEGNAEFFAGSTRTNQVVPRKTILQNLAIDPLKRYTLQQTLYATYGSWEFYNYAFVLQSYMYQNRWDLFSQLLDIIKNNQVTQYDQYRETLSKDTTLNTAYQNYMQMLIDHQNEYTTPAVSDEYLKRPEPKPLTDVQKEITRIIPLQNNNIIEQQSDLFHTFTLRGTYTGNKTTGLESDWRNLNTVLDAILKQLSTKPWNGYKTMTAYFTNYRVNMNNQIECDIVFQGIANNMLVSKEPNDSIQNATPLLFHTSFMGRLDSKNSLDIYQLDVQSLNKLSIDITNQNQIQMNWILYSEKDLKNPVVYATFQGQQLMGSYTAQPGKYYLYVYSYDNRPGGYQGMVTIK
;
A
#
# COMPACT_ATOMS: atom_id res chain seq x y z
N MET A 1 27.81 -6.46 -3.73
CA MET A 1 28.92 -5.53 -4.09
C MET A 1 29.69 -6.11 -5.28
N LYS A 2 30.27 -5.26 -6.16
CA LYS A 2 30.56 -5.52 -7.59
C LYS A 2 29.23 -5.65 -8.40
N ARG A 3 29.08 -5.05 -9.59
CA ARG A 3 30.07 -4.42 -10.50
C ARG A 3 30.00 -2.87 -10.51
N ILE A 4 31.12 -2.18 -10.27
CA ILE A 4 31.45 -0.83 -10.81
C ILE A 4 32.99 -0.73 -10.99
N GLY A 5 33.47 -0.19 -12.13
CA GLY A 5 34.81 0.42 -12.36
C GLY A 5 36.01 -0.55 -12.52
N LYS A 6 37.00 -0.33 -13.41
CA LYS A 6 37.49 0.88 -14.11
C LYS A 6 38.41 0.51 -15.30
N LEU A 7 38.45 1.35 -16.35
CA LEU A 7 39.58 1.81 -17.20
C LEU A 7 38.95 2.80 -18.20
N ILE A 8 39.31 4.09 -18.35
CA ILE A 8 40.59 4.80 -18.58
C ILE A 8 41.05 4.78 -20.07
N ILE A 9 40.66 5.86 -20.76
CA ILE A 9 41.35 6.66 -21.80
C ILE A 9 42.54 6.03 -22.56
N MET A 10 42.42 5.94 -23.91
CA MET A 10 43.48 6.34 -24.85
C MET A 10 42.94 6.66 -26.26
N ILE A 11 43.80 7.11 -27.19
CA ILE A 11 43.43 7.89 -28.38
C ILE A 11 44.14 7.37 -29.67
N LEU A 12 43.48 7.58 -30.83
CA LEU A 12 43.98 7.63 -32.24
C LEU A 12 44.02 6.36 -33.14
N CYS A 13 43.51 6.58 -34.38
CA CYS A 13 43.97 6.12 -35.70
C CYS A 13 43.74 4.70 -36.29
N CYS A 14 43.13 4.71 -37.49
CA CYS A 14 43.41 3.88 -38.70
C CYS A 14 42.90 2.40 -38.78
N THR A 15 42.46 1.83 -39.92
CA THR A 15 42.23 2.35 -41.31
C THR A 15 41.36 1.41 -42.19
N ILE A 16 40.37 1.99 -42.92
CA ILE A 16 39.94 1.78 -44.34
C ILE A 16 39.33 0.42 -44.82
N LEU A 17 38.29 0.59 -45.69
CA LEU A 17 37.59 -0.29 -46.68
C LEU A 17 36.18 -0.74 -46.21
N GLY A 18 35.06 -0.55 -46.92
CA GLY A 18 34.66 0.01 -48.24
C GLY A 18 33.17 -0.37 -48.47
N SER A 19 32.35 0.12 -49.42
CA SER A 19 32.48 1.07 -50.54
C SER A 19 31.08 1.40 -51.14
N ALA A 20 30.87 2.59 -51.73
CA ALA A 20 29.78 2.99 -52.66
C ALA A 20 28.30 2.90 -52.15
N ASN A 21 27.36 3.81 -52.43
CA ASN A 21 27.03 4.48 -53.71
C ASN A 21 26.47 5.92 -53.52
N SER A 22 26.22 6.63 -54.64
CA SER A 22 25.84 8.06 -54.71
C SER A 22 24.57 8.33 -55.55
N VAL A 23 23.86 9.44 -55.27
CA VAL A 23 23.02 10.32 -56.15
C VAL A 23 22.47 11.43 -55.21
N GLN A 24 22.77 12.74 -55.36
CA GLN A 24 22.33 13.77 -56.34
C GLN A 24 20.81 14.07 -56.34
N ALA A 25 20.31 15.31 -56.41
CA ALA A 25 20.91 16.67 -56.35
C ALA A 25 19.84 17.77 -56.14
N SER A 26 20.27 19.04 -56.03
CA SER A 26 19.50 20.30 -56.29
C SER A 26 18.50 20.81 -55.21
N SER A 27 18.32 22.13 -54.95
CA SER A 27 19.04 23.34 -55.44
C SER A 27 18.68 24.67 -54.71
N ILE A 28 19.69 25.53 -54.43
CA ILE A 28 19.78 27.01 -54.68
C ILE A 28 18.79 27.96 -53.92
N LEU A 29 19.20 28.75 -52.89
CA LEU A 29 19.73 30.16 -52.86
C LEU A 29 18.67 31.29 -53.08
N VAL A 30 18.75 32.56 -52.58
CA VAL A 30 19.77 33.64 -52.76
C VAL A 30 19.62 34.83 -51.74
N SER A 31 20.73 35.52 -51.35
CA SER A 31 20.92 36.89 -50.71
C SER A 31 20.30 37.23 -49.32
N LYS A 32 20.87 38.02 -48.37
CA LYS A 32 21.75 39.25 -48.28
C LYS A 32 21.03 40.60 -48.56
N GLU A 33 21.24 41.76 -47.90
CA GLU A 33 22.08 42.18 -46.73
C GLU A 33 21.67 43.57 -46.09
N THR A 34 21.71 43.70 -44.74
CA THR A 34 22.10 44.87 -43.84
C THR A 34 21.61 46.37 -43.92
N ILE A 35 21.06 46.90 -42.78
CA ILE A 35 21.44 48.16 -41.99
C ILE A 35 21.10 49.59 -42.59
N PRO A 36 20.86 50.75 -41.85
CA PRO A 36 20.31 51.12 -40.49
C PRO A 36 19.36 52.40 -40.38
N SER A 37 18.85 52.72 -39.16
CA SER A 37 18.52 54.09 -38.58
C SER A 37 17.42 55.01 -39.23
N GLU A 38 16.86 56.11 -38.66
CA GLU A 38 17.01 56.86 -37.37
C GLU A 38 15.68 57.50 -36.80
N GLN A 39 15.66 58.74 -36.24
CA GLN A 39 14.71 59.28 -35.20
C GLN A 39 13.71 60.43 -35.62
N PHE A 40 12.99 60.99 -34.59
CA PHE A 40 12.16 62.21 -34.46
C PHE A 40 10.64 62.05 -34.74
N SER A 41 9.62 62.37 -33.90
CA SER A 41 9.32 63.15 -32.66
C SER A 41 8.52 64.45 -32.89
N VAL A 42 7.49 64.76 -32.06
CA VAL A 42 7.02 66.11 -31.64
C VAL A 42 5.80 65.98 -30.67
N LEU A 43 5.55 67.01 -29.85
CA LEU A 43 4.55 67.17 -28.76
C LEU A 43 3.87 68.56 -28.88
N PRO A 44 3.04 69.10 -27.93
CA PRO A 44 2.47 68.57 -26.67
C PRO A 44 0.95 68.31 -26.82
N HIS A 45 -0.01 68.41 -25.88
CA HIS A 45 -0.26 68.77 -24.44
C HIS A 45 -1.55 67.96 -24.06
N ASN A 46 -2.17 67.83 -22.87
CA ASN A 46 -2.02 68.09 -21.42
C ASN A 46 -3.25 67.36 -20.78
N ILE A 47 -3.45 67.02 -19.49
CA ILE A 47 -2.72 67.01 -18.20
C ILE A 47 -3.50 65.96 -17.36
N SER A 48 -2.94 65.11 -16.47
CA SER A 48 -2.24 65.45 -15.22
C SER A 48 -1.50 64.25 -14.59
N ARG A 49 -1.24 64.36 -13.28
CA ARG A 49 -0.70 63.42 -12.28
C ARG A 49 -1.56 62.15 -12.05
N ASN A 50 -1.03 61.00 -11.57
CA ASN A 50 0.34 60.70 -11.12
C ASN A 50 0.70 59.19 -11.16
N ALA A 51 2.00 58.92 -11.36
CA ALA A 51 2.76 57.75 -10.88
C ALA A 51 2.31 56.31 -11.21
N LEU A 52 2.87 55.77 -12.30
CA LEU A 52 3.13 54.34 -12.51
C LEU A 52 4.57 54.19 -13.03
N LEU A 53 5.35 53.22 -12.53
CA LEU A 53 6.64 52.81 -13.10
C LEU A 53 6.86 51.29 -13.00
N LEU A 54 6.43 50.62 -14.06
CA LEU A 54 6.96 49.35 -14.58
C LEU A 54 7.58 49.67 -15.96
N PRO A 55 8.28 48.76 -16.65
CA PRO A 55 8.78 47.43 -16.24
C PRO A 55 10.31 47.30 -16.43
N PHE A 56 10.87 46.11 -16.18
CA PHE A 56 12.01 45.60 -16.96
C PHE A 56 11.87 44.08 -17.17
N ASN A 57 12.45 43.57 -18.27
CA ASN A 57 12.15 42.23 -18.78
C ASN A 57 13.31 41.23 -18.61
N GLN A 58 12.94 39.96 -18.46
CA GLN A 58 13.72 38.71 -18.50
C GLN A 58 15.26 38.75 -18.63
N SER A 59 15.93 38.10 -17.69
CA SER A 59 17.01 37.15 -18.02
C SER A 59 16.99 35.95 -17.05
N GLN A 60 17.67 34.86 -17.41
CA GLN A 60 17.45 33.53 -16.83
C GLN A 60 18.27 33.28 -15.55
N ASN A 61 17.65 32.62 -14.57
CA ASN A 61 18.28 31.53 -13.79
C ASN A 61 17.22 30.73 -13.02
N THR A 62 16.63 29.72 -13.68
CA THR A 62 15.72 28.77 -13.04
C THR A 62 16.50 27.84 -12.12
N LEU A 63 16.26 27.94 -10.81
CA LEU A 63 16.79 27.00 -9.81
C LEU A 63 16.09 25.63 -9.95
N HIS A 64 16.57 24.82 -10.90
CA HIS A 64 16.21 23.41 -11.02
C HIS A 64 16.78 22.60 -9.84
N VAL A 65 16.06 22.62 -8.71
CA VAL A 65 16.27 21.64 -7.62
C VAL A 65 15.76 20.29 -8.14
N ASN A 66 16.70 19.45 -8.58
CA ASN A 66 16.40 18.19 -9.24
C ASN A 66 16.02 17.09 -8.22
N SER A 67 14.79 17.17 -7.70
CA SER A 67 14.26 16.33 -6.61
C SER A 67 13.93 14.88 -7.00
N SER A 68 14.26 14.47 -8.23
CA SER A 68 13.82 13.23 -8.89
C SER A 68 14.40 11.91 -8.34
N LYS A 69 14.87 11.88 -7.08
CA LYS A 69 15.51 10.71 -6.44
C LYS A 69 15.13 10.46 -4.98
N MET A 70 14.07 11.08 -4.45
CA MET A 70 13.43 10.53 -3.25
C MET A 70 12.71 9.23 -3.62
N LYS A 71 13.15 8.10 -3.05
CA LYS A 71 12.32 6.90 -3.00
C LYS A 71 11.09 7.21 -2.14
N ARG A 72 9.94 7.41 -2.77
CA ARG A 72 8.66 7.50 -2.04
C ARG A 72 8.33 6.12 -1.47
N GLN A 73 8.74 5.87 -0.24
CA GLN A 73 8.07 4.90 0.61
C GLN A 73 6.73 5.51 1.02
N TYR A 74 5.68 4.70 1.13
CA TYR A 74 4.44 5.12 1.78
C TYR A 74 4.79 5.56 3.21
N ILE A 75 4.47 6.80 3.57
CA ILE A 75 4.73 7.32 4.92
C ILE A 75 3.57 6.91 5.82
N SER A 76 3.66 5.68 6.33
CA SER A 76 2.81 5.19 7.41
C SER A 76 2.90 6.09 8.66
N GLN A 77 1.78 6.43 9.29
CA GLN A 77 1.77 6.91 10.69
C GLN A 77 0.38 6.84 11.35
N ASN A 78 0.35 6.60 12.66
CA ASN A 78 -0.85 6.39 13.48
C ASN A 78 -1.78 7.64 13.58
N PRO A 79 -3.13 7.50 13.62
CA PRO A 79 -4.10 8.59 13.45
C PRO A 79 -4.36 9.43 14.71
N PHE A 80 -3.31 9.97 15.34
CA PHE A 80 -3.46 10.96 16.43
C PHE A 80 -2.48 12.10 16.23
N TYR A 81 -2.94 13.31 16.59
CA TYR A 81 -2.24 14.59 16.45
C TYR A 81 -0.78 14.48 16.90
N LYS A 82 0.14 14.28 15.95
CA LYS A 82 1.53 13.97 16.22
C LYS A 82 2.42 15.09 15.70
N PRO A 83 3.11 15.82 16.59
CA PRO A 83 4.36 16.46 16.18
C PRO A 83 5.37 15.35 15.79
N TYR A 84 6.44 15.73 15.10
CA TYR A 84 7.33 14.85 14.32
C TYR A 84 7.58 13.46 14.95
N PRO A 85 7.49 12.36 14.19
CA PRO A 85 7.55 11.01 14.73
C PRO A 85 8.80 10.80 15.58
N TYR A 86 8.62 10.20 16.76
CA TYR A 86 9.66 9.92 17.75
C TYR A 86 10.68 8.90 17.20
N THR A 87 11.56 9.44 16.38
CA THR A 87 12.65 8.82 15.65
C THR A 87 13.93 9.49 16.14
N SER A 88 15.02 8.76 16.24
CA SER A 88 16.29 9.27 16.78
C SER A 88 17.06 10.13 15.78
N SER A 89 16.78 9.99 14.48
CA SER A 89 17.33 10.82 13.40
C SER A 89 16.21 11.43 12.58
N LEU A 90 16.42 12.64 12.08
CA LEU A 90 15.41 13.36 11.27
C LEU A 90 15.81 13.55 9.80
N PHE A 91 16.94 13.00 9.35
CA PHE A 91 17.43 13.15 7.98
C PHE A 91 17.36 11.83 7.19
N VAL A 92 16.85 11.89 5.96
CA VAL A 92 16.77 10.72 5.07
C VAL A 92 18.16 10.37 4.55
N THR A 93 18.65 9.17 4.86
CA THR A 93 19.97 8.70 4.41
C THR A 93 19.91 8.15 2.98
N PRO A 94 20.98 8.31 2.16
CA PRO A 94 21.07 7.62 0.87
C PRO A 94 21.48 6.13 0.97
N PHE A 95 21.71 5.60 2.17
CA PHE A 95 22.38 4.30 2.40
C PHE A 95 21.50 3.32 3.18
N GLN A 96 20.69 2.60 2.40
CA GLN A 96 19.73 1.57 2.82
C GLN A 96 18.53 2.11 3.62
N THR A 97 17.36 1.54 3.31
CA THR A 97 16.12 1.73 4.08
C THR A 97 16.32 1.21 5.50
N ASP A 98 15.90 1.97 6.51
CA ASP A 98 15.90 1.48 7.88
C ASP A 98 14.85 0.36 8.04
N ARG A 99 15.22 -0.68 8.79
CA ARG A 99 14.37 -1.86 9.10
C ARG A 99 14.43 -2.23 10.58
N SER A 100 14.81 -1.26 11.41
CA SER A 100 14.54 -1.26 12.85
C SER A 100 13.04 -1.42 13.13
N ILE A 101 12.68 -1.79 14.37
CA ILE A 101 11.28 -1.95 14.78
C ILE A 101 11.03 -1.05 15.99
N GLN A 102 10.08 -0.12 15.88
CA GLN A 102 9.68 0.73 17.00
C GLN A 102 9.05 -0.10 18.15
N PRO A 103 9.16 0.32 19.42
CA PRO A 103 8.51 -0.37 20.54
C PRO A 103 6.98 -0.37 20.39
N PRO A 104 6.29 -1.45 20.76
CA PRO A 104 4.84 -1.55 20.64
C PRO A 104 4.16 -0.50 21.54
N TYR A 105 3.23 0.26 20.97
CA TYR A 105 2.41 1.21 21.72
C TYR A 105 1.59 0.51 22.82
N PRO A 106 1.31 1.17 23.96
CA PRO A 106 0.54 0.57 25.06
C PRO A 106 -0.82 0.06 24.59
N LYS A 107 -1.14 -1.20 24.90
CA LYS A 107 -2.43 -1.85 24.57
C LYS A 107 -3.56 -1.42 25.52
N THR A 108 -3.74 -0.12 25.71
CA THR A 108 -4.92 0.48 26.33
C THR A 108 -5.85 0.99 25.25
N GLY A 109 -7.03 0.38 25.10
CA GLY A 109 -8.05 0.88 24.19
C GLY A 109 -8.51 2.29 24.57
N PHE A 110 -9.11 3.01 23.61
CA PHE A 110 -9.55 4.41 23.78
C PHE A 110 -10.81 4.56 24.66
N THR A 111 -10.69 4.21 25.95
CA THR A 111 -11.42 4.94 26.99
C THR A 111 -10.62 6.18 27.33
N MET A 112 -10.96 7.31 26.71
CA MET A 112 -10.49 8.62 27.17
C MET A 112 -10.85 8.76 28.65
N PRO A 113 -9.88 8.96 29.57
CA PRO A 113 -10.20 9.65 30.81
C PRO A 113 -10.71 11.04 30.39
N ASN A 114 -11.73 11.57 31.07
CA ASN A 114 -12.09 12.98 30.93
C ASN A 114 -11.01 13.83 31.60
N VAL A 115 -9.85 13.95 30.93
CA VAL A 115 -8.85 14.96 31.20
C VAL A 115 -9.48 16.29 30.79
N THR A 116 -10.04 16.98 31.78
CA THR A 116 -10.47 18.37 31.63
C THR A 116 -9.29 19.16 31.09
N HIS A 117 -9.45 19.73 29.89
CA HIS A 117 -8.42 20.56 29.26
C HIS A 117 -8.23 21.85 30.06
N SER A 118 -7.39 21.81 31.11
CA SER A 118 -6.69 22.99 31.59
C SER A 118 -5.95 23.58 30.39
N THR A 119 -6.18 24.86 30.09
CA THR A 119 -5.71 25.55 28.88
C THR A 119 -4.21 25.37 28.69
N GLN A 120 -3.82 24.41 27.85
CA GLN A 120 -2.42 24.06 27.64
C GLN A 120 -1.81 25.09 26.70
N GLN A 121 -0.95 25.95 27.26
CA GLN A 121 -0.39 27.09 26.54
C GLN A 121 0.54 26.62 25.43
N THR A 122 0.11 26.77 24.18
CA THR A 122 0.93 26.53 23.00
C THR A 122 1.82 27.73 22.68
N TYR A 123 2.90 27.46 21.95
CA TYR A 123 3.91 28.44 21.54
C TYR A 123 4.18 28.34 20.04
N THR A 124 4.55 29.46 19.42
CA THR A 124 5.10 29.49 18.05
C THR A 124 6.58 29.88 18.05
N MET A 125 7.32 29.54 16.99
CA MET A 125 8.70 29.98 16.81
C MET A 125 8.78 31.51 16.79
N ALA A 126 7.78 32.21 16.26
CA ALA A 126 7.68 33.68 16.33
C ALA A 126 7.68 34.21 17.78
N GLN A 127 6.91 33.59 18.68
CA GLN A 127 6.88 33.94 20.10
C GLN A 127 8.18 33.55 20.80
N LEU A 128 8.71 32.35 20.55
CA LEU A 128 9.95 31.88 21.16
C LEU A 128 11.16 32.71 20.71
N HIS A 129 11.18 33.21 19.47
CA HIS A 129 12.32 34.01 18.99
C HIS A 129 12.39 35.42 19.61
N ALA A 130 11.27 35.94 20.12
CA ALA A 130 11.16 37.25 20.73
C ALA A 130 11.53 37.30 22.23
N LEU A 131 11.85 36.16 22.85
CA LEU A 131 12.27 36.06 24.26
C LEU A 131 13.77 36.31 24.43
N SER A 132 14.19 36.81 25.61
CA SER A 132 15.60 36.72 26.02
C SER A 132 16.01 35.26 26.19
N TYR A 133 17.32 34.97 26.12
CA TYR A 133 17.81 33.59 26.18
C TYR A 133 17.45 32.88 27.50
N GLU A 134 17.48 33.60 28.62
CA GLU A 134 17.09 33.12 29.94
C GLU A 134 15.59 32.84 30.01
N LYS A 135 14.76 33.75 29.45
CA LYS A 135 13.31 33.61 29.46
C LYS A 135 12.84 32.50 28.53
N LEU A 136 13.50 32.34 27.37
CA LEU A 136 13.33 31.22 26.45
C LEU A 136 13.59 29.89 27.17
N VAL A 137 14.73 29.75 27.83
CA VAL A 137 15.08 28.52 28.56
C VAL A 137 14.17 28.26 29.76
N GLN A 138 13.69 29.31 30.44
CA GLN A 138 12.63 29.15 31.45
C GLN A 138 11.36 28.54 30.85
N VAL A 139 10.85 29.10 29.74
CA VAL A 139 9.65 28.60 29.04
C VAL A 139 9.84 27.17 28.56
N LEU A 140 10.94 26.87 27.84
CA LEU A 140 11.24 25.54 27.31
C LEU A 140 11.35 24.48 28.43
N SER A 141 11.73 24.88 29.65
CA SER A 141 11.76 23.97 30.81
C SER A 141 10.41 23.72 31.50
N THR A 142 9.34 24.38 31.05
CA THR A 142 7.98 24.25 31.60
C THR A 142 6.95 23.67 30.62
N ILE A 143 7.33 23.48 29.35
CA ILE A 143 6.47 22.94 28.28
C ILE A 143 7.08 21.68 27.69
N ARG A 144 6.26 20.92 26.95
CA ARG A 144 6.75 19.87 26.05
C ARG A 144 7.09 20.50 24.71
N TRP A 145 8.04 19.92 23.97
CA TRP A 145 8.29 20.30 22.58
C TRP A 145 7.06 20.17 21.68
N SER A 146 6.14 19.25 22.00
CA SER A 146 4.84 19.08 21.32
C SER A 146 3.93 20.31 21.41
N ASP A 147 4.19 21.20 22.37
CA ASP A 147 3.39 22.39 22.63
C ASP A 147 3.87 23.57 21.75
N ILE A 148 4.93 23.36 20.93
CA ILE A 148 5.48 24.31 19.96
C ILE A 148 4.98 23.92 18.55
N THR A 149 4.09 24.73 17.96
CA THR A 149 3.26 24.29 16.81
C THR A 149 3.98 24.22 15.47
N ASP A 150 5.05 24.99 15.29
CA ASP A 150 5.80 25.16 14.05
C ASP A 150 7.30 24.81 14.18
N LEU A 151 7.68 24.11 15.26
CA LEU A 151 9.07 23.85 15.70
C LEU A 151 10.03 23.37 14.59
N PHE A 152 9.58 22.44 13.75
CA PHE A 152 10.36 21.83 12.66
C PHE A 152 10.03 22.42 11.27
N GLN A 153 9.21 23.47 11.19
CA GLN A 153 8.87 24.11 9.92
C GLN A 153 9.87 25.23 9.61
N LEU A 154 10.32 25.35 8.35
CA LEU A 154 11.02 26.58 7.94
C LEU A 154 9.99 27.68 7.71
N ASN A 155 10.07 28.73 8.53
CA ASN A 155 9.35 29.97 8.33
C ASN A 155 10.26 31.17 8.67
N ALA A 156 9.75 32.38 8.53
CA ALA A 156 10.54 33.59 8.71
C ALA A 156 11.11 33.76 10.13
N ASP A 157 10.53 33.13 11.15
CA ASP A 157 10.93 33.28 12.55
C ASP A 157 11.72 32.08 13.08
N SER A 158 11.45 30.85 12.63
CA SER A 158 12.35 29.72 12.86
C SER A 158 13.70 29.95 12.16
N LEU A 159 13.72 30.56 10.98
CA LEU A 159 14.95 31.00 10.32
C LEU A 159 15.75 32.00 11.18
N LYS A 160 15.12 33.05 11.71
CA LYS A 160 15.79 34.02 12.62
C LYS A 160 16.28 33.34 13.90
N PHE A 161 15.47 32.45 14.49
CA PHE A 161 15.79 31.73 15.71
C PHE A 161 17.09 30.91 15.55
N TYR A 162 17.23 30.21 14.43
CA TYR A 162 18.40 29.36 14.16
C TYR A 162 19.56 30.09 13.45
N GLN A 163 19.36 31.28 12.88
CA GLN A 163 20.47 32.14 12.43
C GLN A 163 21.25 32.76 13.60
N ASP A 164 20.62 32.92 14.76
CA ASP A 164 21.27 33.39 15.98
C ASP A 164 22.16 32.30 16.61
N GLN A 165 23.42 32.26 16.19
CA GLN A 165 24.40 31.28 16.69
C GLN A 165 24.63 31.37 18.21
N ASN A 166 24.48 32.56 18.80
CA ASN A 166 24.67 32.77 20.23
C ASN A 166 23.54 32.11 21.03
N ARG A 167 22.30 32.20 20.54
CA ARG A 167 21.13 31.50 21.09
C ARG A 167 21.29 29.99 21.05
N VAL A 168 21.69 29.43 19.90
CA VAL A 168 21.92 27.98 19.78
C VAL A 168 23.07 27.55 20.71
N GLN A 169 24.14 28.34 20.81
CA GLN A 169 25.24 28.08 21.74
C GLN A 169 24.81 28.14 23.22
N PHE A 170 23.91 29.07 23.58
CA PHE A 170 23.33 29.20 24.91
C PHE A 170 22.41 28.02 25.26
N LEU A 171 21.56 27.58 24.32
CA LEU A 171 20.70 26.41 24.50
C LEU A 171 21.52 25.13 24.77
N ILE A 172 22.66 24.96 24.08
CA ILE A 172 23.62 23.87 24.36
C ILE A 172 24.23 23.98 25.77
N GLN A 173 24.63 25.18 26.19
CA GLN A 173 25.20 25.41 27.53
C GLN A 173 24.17 25.24 28.67
N GLU A 174 22.91 25.59 28.43
CA GLU A 174 21.83 25.35 29.40
C GLU A 174 21.45 23.86 29.47
N LEU A 175 21.45 23.14 28.35
CA LEU A 175 21.34 21.68 28.34
C LEU A 175 22.48 21.02 29.14
N GLU A 176 23.71 21.54 29.02
CA GLU A 176 24.87 21.07 29.77
C GLU A 176 24.72 21.25 31.29
N LYS A 177 24.24 22.42 31.75
CA LYS A 177 23.94 22.69 33.16
C LYS A 177 22.81 21.80 33.69
N ARG A 178 21.77 21.58 32.87
CA ARG A 178 20.60 20.76 33.21
C ARG A 178 20.93 19.28 33.29
N GLY A 179 21.86 18.80 32.47
CA GLY A 179 22.45 17.45 32.57
C GLY A 179 23.01 17.15 33.96
N ASN A 180 23.72 18.09 34.58
CA ASN A 180 24.26 17.93 35.94
C ASN A 180 23.22 18.00 37.07
N THR A 181 21.97 18.37 36.80
CA THR A 181 21.01 18.81 37.85
C THR A 181 19.61 18.19 37.76
N TYR A 182 19.28 17.46 36.70
CA TYR A 182 18.04 16.67 36.65
C TYR A 182 18.05 15.51 37.67
N THR A 183 16.86 15.02 38.03
CA THR A 183 16.66 14.02 39.10
C THR A 183 15.78 12.86 38.62
N THR A 184 15.56 11.87 39.49
CA THR A 184 14.65 10.74 39.21
C THR A 184 13.18 11.14 39.05
N THR A 185 12.79 12.36 39.42
CA THR A 185 11.40 12.87 39.38
C THR A 185 11.24 14.17 38.58
N ASN A 186 12.32 14.69 38.01
CA ASN A 186 12.30 15.91 37.20
C ASN A 186 13.41 15.85 36.13
N SER A 187 13.02 15.69 34.86
CA SER A 187 13.92 15.73 33.69
C SER A 187 14.51 17.11 33.39
N ASN A 188 14.14 18.14 34.15
CA ASN A 188 14.68 19.50 34.09
C ASN A 188 14.62 20.14 32.69
N GLY A 189 13.59 19.80 31.90
CA GLY A 189 13.39 20.31 30.54
C GLY A 189 14.31 19.74 29.47
N ILE A 190 15.09 18.68 29.78
CA ILE A 190 16.07 18.09 28.85
C ILE A 190 15.43 17.62 27.55
N GLU A 191 14.27 16.96 27.59
CA GLU A 191 13.53 16.52 26.39
C GLU A 191 13.25 17.70 25.45
N THR A 192 12.60 18.76 25.96
CA THR A 192 12.21 19.92 25.16
C THR A 192 13.41 20.70 24.63
N LEU A 193 14.49 20.84 25.41
CA LEU A 193 15.73 21.49 24.94
C LEU A 193 16.44 20.66 23.87
N VAL A 194 16.44 19.32 23.98
CA VAL A 194 16.96 18.43 22.94
C VAL A 194 16.16 18.61 21.65
N GLU A 195 14.83 18.51 21.67
CA GLU A 195 14.03 18.60 20.44
C GLU A 195 14.11 19.97 19.75
N VAL A 196 14.32 21.06 20.51
CA VAL A 196 14.64 22.40 19.95
C VAL A 196 16.02 22.43 19.27
N LEU A 197 17.04 21.75 19.80
CA LEU A 197 18.32 21.62 19.09
C LEU A 197 18.22 20.73 17.86
N ARG A 198 17.46 19.63 17.93
CA ARG A 198 17.23 18.70 16.82
C ARG A 198 16.48 19.33 15.66
N SER A 199 15.49 20.19 15.92
CA SER A 199 14.84 21.01 14.88
C SER A 199 15.79 22.00 14.21
N GLY A 200 16.71 22.61 14.97
CA GLY A 200 17.79 23.42 14.41
C GLY A 200 18.70 22.64 13.45
N PHE A 201 19.18 21.47 13.87
CA PHE A 201 20.02 20.62 13.01
C PHE A 201 19.25 20.10 11.78
N TYR A 202 17.99 19.67 11.96
CA TYR A 202 17.08 19.27 10.88
C TYR A 202 16.96 20.36 9.81
N LEU A 203 16.63 21.60 10.21
CA LEU A 203 16.53 22.72 9.27
C LEU A 203 17.89 23.06 8.64
N GLY A 204 18.99 22.94 9.38
CA GLY A 204 20.35 23.12 8.85
C GLY A 204 20.77 22.13 7.76
N TYR A 205 20.21 20.91 7.77
CA TYR A 205 20.47 19.89 6.74
C TYR A 205 19.71 20.18 5.44
N TYR A 206 18.44 20.57 5.51
CA TYR A 206 17.61 20.82 4.33
C TYR A 206 17.76 22.23 3.74
N TYR A 207 18.15 23.23 4.54
CA TYR A 207 18.16 24.63 4.12
C TYR A 207 19.56 25.27 4.25
N LYS A 208 20.11 25.68 3.11
CA LYS A 208 21.46 26.27 2.97
C LYS A 208 21.68 27.50 3.86
N GLU A 209 20.62 28.25 4.15
CA GLU A 209 20.56 29.42 5.00
C GLU A 209 20.94 29.13 6.47
N LEU A 210 20.86 27.86 6.87
CA LEU A 210 21.19 27.34 8.20
C LEU A 210 22.31 26.29 8.17
N SER A 211 23.03 26.16 7.04
CA SER A 211 24.02 25.09 6.79
C SER A 211 25.14 24.94 7.82
N TYR A 212 25.42 25.97 8.64
CA TYR A 212 26.36 25.87 9.76
C TYR A 212 25.91 24.86 10.84
N LEU A 213 24.60 24.62 10.96
CA LEU A 213 23.98 23.61 11.83
C LEU A 213 24.07 22.18 11.23
N ASN A 214 24.73 22.02 10.09
CA ASN A 214 25.06 20.73 9.48
C ASN A 214 26.59 20.45 9.47
N ASP A 215 27.42 21.34 10.04
CA ASP A 215 28.85 21.06 10.28
C ASP A 215 29.01 20.19 11.52
N ARG A 216 29.64 19.01 11.38
CA ARG A 216 29.89 18.10 12.50
C ARG A 216 30.75 18.74 13.61
N LYS A 217 31.58 19.74 13.31
CA LYS A 217 32.30 20.53 14.33
C LYS A 217 31.37 21.40 15.18
N PHE A 218 30.22 21.79 14.63
CA PHE A 218 29.17 22.44 15.42
C PHE A 218 28.37 21.39 16.21
N HIS A 219 28.10 20.21 15.64
CA HIS A 219 27.49 19.09 16.37
C HIS A 219 28.34 18.59 17.54
N ASP A 220 29.67 18.59 17.41
CA ASP A 220 30.62 18.20 18.47
C ASP A 220 30.50 19.12 19.71
N LYS A 221 29.89 20.31 19.59
CA LYS A 221 29.58 21.19 20.73
C LYS A 221 28.55 20.60 21.69
N CYS A 222 27.76 19.61 21.27
CA CYS A 222 26.82 18.90 22.14
C CYS A 222 27.49 17.85 23.05
N LEU A 223 28.75 17.49 22.80
CA LEU A 223 29.44 16.43 23.55
C LEU A 223 29.57 16.71 25.07
N PRO A 224 29.86 17.93 25.56
CA PRO A 224 29.86 18.23 26.99
C PRO A 224 28.47 18.07 27.63
N ALA A 225 27.41 18.48 26.93
CA ALA A 225 26.04 18.33 27.40
C ALA A 225 25.62 16.86 27.49
N LEU A 226 25.92 16.08 26.44
CA LEU A 226 25.71 14.62 26.43
C LEU A 226 26.48 13.96 27.58
N LYS A 227 27.76 14.29 27.77
CA LYS A 227 28.58 13.77 28.88
C LYS A 227 27.93 14.03 30.23
N ASN A 228 27.58 15.28 30.53
CA ASN A 228 27.00 15.68 31.81
C ASN A 228 25.62 15.02 32.05
N ILE A 229 24.82 14.83 31.01
CA ILE A 229 23.56 14.05 31.09
C ILE A 229 23.84 12.60 31.52
N ALA A 230 24.81 11.95 30.89
CA ALA A 230 25.08 10.52 31.09
C ALA A 230 25.96 10.18 32.30
N THR A 231 26.67 11.16 32.87
CA THR A 231 27.40 11.01 34.15
C THR A 231 26.55 11.34 35.38
N ASN A 232 25.32 11.83 35.21
CA ASN A 232 24.40 12.10 36.33
C ASN A 232 23.92 10.76 36.95
N PRO A 233 23.90 10.59 38.29
CA PRO A 233 23.35 9.39 38.96
C PRO A 233 21.90 9.02 38.61
N ALA A 234 21.13 9.95 38.02
CA ALA A 234 19.80 9.71 37.48
C ALA A 234 19.78 9.15 36.03
N PHE A 235 20.93 8.92 35.38
CA PHE A 235 21.02 8.32 34.05
C PHE A 235 20.89 6.78 34.10
N ARG A 236 19.65 6.30 34.09
CA ARG A 236 19.28 4.88 34.11
C ARG A 236 17.84 4.72 33.62
N LEU A 237 17.41 3.50 33.30
CA LEU A 237 15.98 3.22 33.14
C LEU A 237 15.30 3.20 34.52
N GLY A 238 14.07 3.68 34.63
CA GLY A 238 13.41 3.83 35.93
C GLY A 238 12.04 4.48 35.87
N THR A 239 11.96 5.74 36.27
CA THR A 239 10.72 6.54 36.12
C THR A 239 10.59 7.08 34.69
N THR A 240 9.39 7.55 34.33
CA THR A 240 9.13 8.24 33.06
C THR A 240 10.13 9.37 32.78
N GLU A 241 10.55 10.12 33.80
CA GLU A 241 11.52 11.21 33.64
C GLU A 241 12.93 10.71 33.35
N GLN A 242 13.34 9.60 33.95
CA GLN A 242 14.64 8.98 33.66
C GLN A 242 14.64 8.36 32.25
N ASP A 243 13.57 7.62 31.92
CA ASP A 243 13.37 7.00 30.61
C ASP A 243 13.38 8.07 29.49
N ARG A 244 12.72 9.22 29.70
CA ARG A 244 12.75 10.39 28.79
C ARG A 244 14.14 10.95 28.57
N VAL A 245 14.94 11.12 29.63
CA VAL A 245 16.31 11.67 29.50
C VAL A 245 17.21 10.70 28.72
N VAL A 246 17.06 9.39 28.92
CA VAL A 246 17.76 8.36 28.13
C VAL A 246 17.32 8.38 26.66
N ALA A 247 16.02 8.56 26.37
CA ALA A 247 15.52 8.72 25.00
C ALA A 247 16.07 9.99 24.34
N ALA A 248 16.01 11.14 25.03
CA ALA A 248 16.51 12.43 24.56
C ALA A 248 18.02 12.41 24.29
N TYR A 249 18.79 11.67 25.10
CA TYR A 249 20.22 11.44 24.87
C TYR A 249 20.50 10.74 23.54
N GLY A 250 19.77 9.66 23.23
CA GLY A 250 19.86 8.96 21.94
C GLY A 250 19.39 9.81 20.75
N ASN A 251 18.27 10.51 20.92
CA ASN A 251 17.72 11.46 19.94
C ASN A 251 18.70 12.60 19.59
N LEU A 252 19.40 13.15 20.58
CA LEU A 252 20.40 14.20 20.33
C LEU A 252 21.61 13.65 19.57
N ILE A 253 22.11 12.45 19.91
CA ILE A 253 23.22 11.83 19.17
C ILE A 253 22.85 11.62 17.69
N GLY A 254 21.66 11.12 17.39
CA GLY A 254 21.20 10.85 16.03
C GLY A 254 20.95 12.08 15.15
N ASN A 255 21.00 13.29 15.71
CA ASN A 255 20.93 14.56 14.96
C ASN A 255 22.14 15.48 15.13
N ALA A 256 23.02 15.20 16.09
CA ALA A 256 24.26 15.92 16.32
C ALA A 256 25.46 14.98 16.10
N SER A 257 26.05 14.48 17.17
CA SER A 257 27.29 13.69 17.11
C SER A 257 27.49 12.84 18.35
N SER A 258 28.33 11.82 18.23
CA SER A 258 28.96 11.11 19.34
C SER A 258 30.48 11.07 19.21
N ASN A 259 31.13 10.59 20.26
CA ASN A 259 32.50 10.12 20.26
C ASN A 259 32.57 8.78 21.05
N PRO A 260 33.73 8.11 21.17
CA PRO A 260 33.82 6.83 21.86
C PRO A 260 33.50 6.87 23.36
N GLU A 261 33.73 8.00 24.04
CA GLU A 261 33.37 8.20 25.44
C GLU A 261 31.83 8.26 25.59
N ILE A 262 31.16 9.07 24.76
CA ILE A 262 29.70 9.17 24.73
C ILE A 262 29.06 7.80 24.48
N VAL A 263 29.49 7.06 23.45
CA VAL A 263 28.94 5.70 23.19
C VAL A 263 29.24 4.72 24.34
N SER A 264 30.34 4.91 25.09
CA SER A 264 30.65 4.05 26.24
C SER A 264 29.76 4.34 27.46
N LEU A 265 29.36 5.60 27.67
CA LEU A 265 28.44 6.00 28.75
C LEU A 265 27.02 5.42 28.56
N ALA A 266 26.68 4.96 27.36
CA ALA A 266 25.42 4.27 27.05
C ALA A 266 25.36 2.80 27.54
N VAL A 267 26.51 2.16 27.83
CA VAL A 267 26.58 0.72 28.13
C VAL A 267 25.76 0.30 29.36
N PRO A 268 25.78 1.02 30.51
CA PRO A 268 25.00 0.63 31.70
C PRO A 268 23.48 0.59 31.46
N ILE A 269 22.98 1.39 30.51
CA ILE A 269 21.56 1.37 30.10
C ILE A 269 21.22 0.04 29.44
N LEU A 270 22.05 -0.42 28.49
CA LEU A 270 21.82 -1.69 27.81
C LEU A 270 22.01 -2.88 28.76
N GLU A 271 23.00 -2.84 29.67
CA GLU A 271 23.12 -3.86 30.70
C GLU A 271 21.87 -3.93 31.61
N GLN A 272 21.35 -2.76 32.04
CA GLN A 272 20.16 -2.71 32.87
C GLN A 272 18.94 -3.25 32.12
N PHE A 273 18.80 -2.93 30.83
CA PHE A 273 17.75 -3.48 29.99
C PHE A 273 17.90 -5.00 29.82
N ASN A 274 19.09 -5.51 29.49
CA ASN A 274 19.37 -6.95 29.37
C ASN A 274 19.04 -7.72 30.66
N ARG A 275 19.38 -7.17 31.84
CA ARG A 275 19.03 -7.75 33.15
C ARG A 275 17.52 -7.82 33.43
N ASN A 276 16.69 -7.05 32.71
CA ASN A 276 15.25 -6.90 32.95
C ASN A 276 14.40 -7.08 31.67
N LEU A 277 14.95 -7.69 30.62
CA LEU A 277 14.45 -7.55 29.23
C LEU A 277 12.97 -7.91 29.09
N GLN A 278 12.55 -9.04 29.66
CA GLN A 278 11.16 -9.50 29.61
C GLN A 278 10.16 -8.53 30.27
N ALA A 279 10.58 -7.74 31.26
CA ALA A 279 9.75 -6.71 31.88
C ALA A 279 9.82 -5.40 31.08
N TYR A 280 11.03 -4.87 30.87
CA TYR A 280 11.22 -3.54 30.27
C TYR A 280 10.80 -3.47 28.78
N ALA A 281 10.81 -4.59 28.05
CA ALA A 281 10.34 -4.62 26.66
C ALA A 281 8.81 -4.41 26.53
N LYS A 282 8.04 -4.58 27.62
CA LYS A 282 6.62 -4.26 27.73
C LYS A 282 6.37 -2.78 28.03
N GLU A 283 7.33 -2.10 28.63
CA GLU A 283 7.21 -0.70 29.08
C GLU A 283 7.60 0.25 27.94
N TYR A 284 6.59 0.83 27.28
CA TYR A 284 6.80 1.70 26.10
C TYR A 284 7.86 2.80 26.30
N THR A 285 7.96 3.41 27.49
CA THR A 285 8.98 4.43 27.78
C THR A 285 10.41 3.87 27.77
N LYS A 286 10.62 2.68 28.36
CA LYS A 286 11.93 2.00 28.40
C LYS A 286 12.28 1.41 27.04
N GLY A 287 11.28 0.89 26.32
CA GLY A 287 11.41 0.50 24.93
C GLY A 287 11.84 1.69 24.05
N THR A 288 11.20 2.85 24.20
CA THR A 288 11.55 4.09 23.46
C THR A 288 12.94 4.59 23.82
N ALA A 289 13.31 4.55 25.09
CA ALA A 289 14.63 4.94 25.59
C ALA A 289 15.75 4.11 24.95
N VAL A 290 15.63 2.78 24.98
CA VAL A 290 16.62 1.87 24.37
C VAL A 290 16.58 1.91 22.84
N TYR A 291 15.40 2.01 22.24
CA TYR A 291 15.29 2.19 20.78
C TYR A 291 16.02 3.46 20.32
N SER A 292 15.77 4.61 20.95
CA SER A 292 16.37 5.90 20.59
C SER A 292 17.89 5.88 20.77
N LEU A 293 18.37 5.21 21.81
CA LEU A 293 19.79 5.00 22.10
C LEU A 293 20.49 4.18 20.99
N LEU A 294 19.94 3.02 20.63
CA LEU A 294 20.51 2.12 19.62
C LEU A 294 20.49 2.76 18.22
N SER A 295 19.33 3.30 17.84
CA SER A 295 19.12 3.88 16.52
C SER A 295 19.89 5.20 16.32
N GLY A 296 19.95 6.07 17.33
CA GLY A 296 20.69 7.34 17.25
C GLY A 296 22.21 7.15 17.18
N ILE A 297 22.75 6.20 17.95
CA ILE A 297 24.18 5.87 17.91
C ILE A 297 24.57 5.21 16.58
N ASP A 298 23.79 4.27 16.05
CA ASP A 298 24.04 3.77 14.69
C ASP A 298 23.95 4.89 13.64
N TYR A 299 23.02 5.83 13.78
CA TYR A 299 22.85 6.90 12.82
C TYR A 299 24.09 7.80 12.67
N ASP A 300 24.65 8.35 13.77
CA ASP A 300 25.87 9.18 13.73
C ASP A 300 27.06 8.39 13.14
N LEU A 301 27.28 7.16 13.61
CA LEU A 301 28.40 6.33 13.18
C LEU A 301 28.36 6.01 11.68
N GLN A 302 27.19 5.63 11.15
CA GLN A 302 27.04 5.31 9.72
C GLN A 302 27.07 6.59 8.87
N THR A 303 26.49 7.70 9.36
CA THR A 303 26.55 9.01 8.69
C THR A 303 27.97 9.53 8.60
N TYR A 304 28.76 9.41 9.67
CA TYR A 304 30.18 9.77 9.68
C TYR A 304 31.00 8.95 8.67
N LEU A 305 30.81 7.63 8.61
CA LEU A 305 31.49 6.78 7.61
C LEU A 305 31.12 7.18 6.18
N TYR A 306 29.86 7.53 5.92
CA TYR A 306 29.46 8.03 4.61
C TYR A 306 30.09 9.39 4.28
N GLN A 307 29.93 10.39 5.16
CA GLN A 307 30.40 11.76 4.92
C GLN A 307 31.92 11.85 4.78
N THR A 308 32.68 11.05 5.53
CA THR A 308 34.15 11.05 5.49
C THR A 308 34.74 10.06 4.48
N GLY A 309 33.97 9.07 4.04
CA GLY A 309 34.40 8.02 3.12
C GLY A 309 35.43 7.02 3.69
N ILE A 310 35.72 7.07 4.99
CA ILE A 310 36.69 6.16 5.62
C ILE A 310 36.07 4.77 5.87
N VAL A 311 36.93 3.77 6.06
CA VAL A 311 36.50 2.41 6.47
C VAL A 311 36.32 2.31 8.00
N PRO A 312 35.42 1.43 8.51
CA PRO A 312 35.10 1.35 9.94
C PRO A 312 36.31 1.23 10.88
N ASN A 313 37.35 0.49 10.47
CA ASN A 313 38.56 0.28 11.27
C ASN A 313 39.54 1.47 11.32
N GLN A 314 39.23 2.56 10.62
CA GLN A 314 39.93 3.84 10.72
C GLN A 314 39.14 4.88 11.53
N SER A 315 37.92 4.56 11.97
CA SER A 315 37.04 5.48 12.68
C SER A 315 37.40 5.67 14.16
N PRO A 316 37.04 6.81 14.78
CA PRO A 316 37.33 7.09 16.19
C PRO A 316 36.87 5.99 17.17
N TRP A 317 35.75 5.32 16.89
CA TRP A 317 35.13 4.31 17.76
C TRP A 317 35.71 2.90 17.62
N TYR A 318 36.51 2.62 16.57
CA TYR A 318 36.98 1.27 16.30
C TYR A 318 37.74 0.66 17.49
N GLY A 319 37.32 -0.53 17.90
CA GLY A 319 37.88 -1.26 19.03
C GLY A 319 37.60 -0.67 20.41
N LYS A 320 36.97 0.51 20.51
CA LYS A 320 36.71 1.22 21.77
C LYS A 320 35.28 1.02 22.28
N ILE A 321 34.32 0.78 21.39
CA ILE A 321 32.90 0.57 21.74
C ILE A 321 32.51 -0.92 21.83
N ASN A 322 33.48 -1.82 22.04
CA ASN A 322 33.23 -3.27 22.10
C ASN A 322 32.12 -3.63 23.11
N PRO A 323 32.09 -3.12 24.37
CA PRO A 323 31.07 -3.51 25.34
C PRO A 323 29.64 -3.13 24.90
N PHE A 324 29.47 -1.99 24.21
CA PHE A 324 28.17 -1.57 23.65
C PHE A 324 27.68 -2.58 22.60
N ILE A 325 28.57 -3.03 21.71
CA ILE A 325 28.28 -4.05 20.70
C ILE A 325 27.99 -5.42 21.35
N GLU A 326 28.65 -5.74 22.46
CA GLU A 326 28.42 -6.99 23.20
C GLU A 326 27.08 -7.01 23.96
N GLU A 327 26.64 -5.90 24.55
CA GLU A 327 25.28 -5.79 25.11
C GLU A 327 24.20 -5.90 24.04
N ILE A 328 24.41 -5.33 22.84
CA ILE A 328 23.51 -5.53 21.69
C ILE A 328 23.49 -7.01 21.26
N GLY A 329 24.64 -7.69 21.32
CA GLY A 329 24.75 -9.13 21.08
C GLY A 329 23.91 -9.98 22.05
N LYS A 330 23.80 -9.57 23.32
CA LYS A 330 22.94 -10.23 24.32
C LYS A 330 21.45 -10.05 24.00
N ILE A 331 21.04 -8.87 23.53
CA ILE A 331 19.67 -8.64 23.03
C ILE A 331 19.40 -9.53 21.81
N ALA A 332 20.33 -9.57 20.85
CA ALA A 332 20.22 -10.35 19.62
C ALA A 332 20.08 -11.87 19.86
N LEU A 333 20.66 -12.38 20.96
CA LEU A 333 20.72 -13.81 21.29
C LEU A 333 19.84 -14.19 22.50
N TYR A 334 18.89 -13.34 22.91
CA TYR A 334 18.03 -13.57 24.07
C TYR A 334 17.14 -14.84 23.95
N GLY A 335 16.83 -15.28 22.72
CA GLY A 335 16.16 -16.56 22.44
C GLY A 335 14.65 -16.60 22.73
N GLN A 336 14.19 -16.02 23.84
CA GLN A 336 12.78 -16.05 24.26
C GLN A 336 11.94 -15.00 23.50
N VAL A 337 11.60 -15.31 22.25
CA VAL A 337 10.70 -14.50 21.41
C VAL A 337 9.25 -14.63 21.87
N ASN A 338 8.58 -13.50 22.07
CA ASN A 338 7.14 -13.39 22.25
C ASN A 338 6.67 -12.00 21.75
N ALA A 339 5.37 -11.70 21.84
CA ALA A 339 4.80 -10.44 21.35
C ALA A 339 5.39 -9.16 22.01
N ASP A 340 5.97 -9.27 23.21
CA ASP A 340 6.55 -8.15 23.93
C ASP A 340 8.07 -8.02 23.69
N THR A 341 8.77 -9.13 23.45
CA THR A 341 10.24 -9.16 23.27
C THR A 341 10.69 -9.16 21.81
N GLY A 342 9.83 -9.58 20.87
CA GLY A 342 10.21 -9.78 19.46
C GLY A 342 10.76 -8.52 18.80
N TRP A 343 10.17 -7.34 19.05
CA TRP A 343 10.63 -6.08 18.48
C TRP A 343 12.09 -5.79 18.84
N ILE A 344 12.47 -5.88 20.11
CA ILE A 344 13.82 -5.55 20.57
C ILE A 344 14.84 -6.63 20.20
N ILE A 345 14.45 -7.91 20.14
CA ILE A 345 15.30 -9.00 19.62
C ILE A 345 15.69 -8.74 18.15
N ASN A 346 14.71 -8.41 17.29
CA ASN A 346 14.98 -8.08 15.89
C ASN A 346 15.89 -6.84 15.76
N ASN A 347 15.70 -5.81 16.58
CA ASN A 347 16.61 -4.66 16.64
C ASN A 347 18.02 -5.08 17.10
N GLY A 348 18.15 -5.98 18.07
CA GLY A 348 19.44 -6.52 18.50
C GLY A 348 20.20 -7.16 17.33
N ILE A 349 19.52 -8.02 16.56
CA ILE A 349 20.08 -8.66 15.35
C ILE A 349 20.47 -7.59 14.31
N TYR A 350 19.60 -6.62 14.06
CA TYR A 350 19.82 -5.53 13.11
C TYR A 350 21.04 -4.66 13.50
N TYR A 351 21.08 -4.12 14.72
CA TYR A 351 22.17 -3.26 15.16
C TYR A 351 23.48 -4.03 15.42
N ALA A 352 23.46 -5.29 15.86
CA ALA A 352 24.66 -6.12 15.91
C ALA A 352 25.30 -6.30 14.52
N SER A 353 24.46 -6.50 13.49
CA SER A 353 24.93 -6.63 12.10
C SER A 353 25.55 -5.34 11.55
N ARG A 354 25.08 -4.17 12.01
CA ARG A 354 25.48 -2.83 11.54
C ARG A 354 26.67 -2.26 12.30
N LEU A 355 26.66 -2.36 13.63
CA LEU A 355 27.70 -1.81 14.51
C LEU A 355 28.87 -2.78 14.73
N GLY A 356 28.69 -4.08 14.51
CA GLY A 356 29.75 -5.09 14.69
C GLY A 356 30.99 -4.93 13.79
N VAL A 357 30.98 -3.99 12.84
CA VAL A 357 32.16 -3.57 12.05
C VAL A 357 33.11 -2.62 12.82
N PHE A 358 32.62 -1.99 13.90
CA PHE A 358 33.43 -1.15 14.79
C PHE A 358 34.12 -1.96 15.90
N HIS A 359 33.87 -3.26 16.00
CA HIS A 359 34.43 -4.13 17.02
C HIS A 359 35.89 -4.54 16.71
N SER A 360 36.72 -4.66 17.76
CA SER A 360 38.13 -5.07 17.63
C SER A 360 38.31 -6.46 16.99
N THR A 361 37.64 -7.48 17.52
CA THR A 361 37.52 -8.81 16.88
C THR A 361 36.82 -8.67 15.54
N SER A 362 37.53 -8.97 14.45
CA SER A 362 36.96 -8.99 13.10
C SER A 362 35.76 -9.93 13.02
N GLN A 363 34.76 -9.56 12.21
CA GLN A 363 33.51 -10.31 12.01
C GLN A 363 32.60 -10.49 13.25
N LYS A 364 32.82 -9.85 14.40
CA LYS A 364 31.96 -10.00 15.60
C LYS A 364 30.46 -9.82 15.31
N GLY A 365 30.07 -8.84 14.49
CA GLY A 365 28.68 -8.64 14.07
C GLY A 365 28.12 -9.82 13.26
N LEU A 366 28.93 -10.39 12.36
CA LEU A 366 28.57 -11.58 11.58
C LEU A 366 28.47 -12.83 12.46
N GLN A 367 29.34 -12.97 13.46
CA GLN A 367 29.26 -14.06 14.44
C GLN A 367 27.90 -14.00 15.17
N ILE A 368 27.55 -12.86 15.76
CA ILE A 368 26.29 -12.69 16.51
C ILE A 368 25.07 -13.09 15.65
N ILE A 369 24.98 -12.63 14.40
CA ILE A 369 23.83 -12.97 13.53
C ILE A 369 23.91 -14.40 12.95
N THR A 370 25.09 -15.01 12.89
CA THR A 370 25.26 -16.45 12.57
C THR A 370 24.79 -17.33 13.74
N ASP A 371 25.02 -16.89 14.97
CA ASP A 371 24.54 -17.56 16.17
C ASP A 371 23.02 -17.36 16.34
N ALA A 372 22.46 -16.23 15.93
CA ALA A 372 21.02 -16.02 15.85
C ALA A 372 20.30 -17.04 14.94
N LEU A 373 20.91 -17.46 13.81
CA LEU A 373 20.36 -18.54 12.96
C LEU A 373 20.31 -19.91 13.65
N GLN A 374 21.05 -20.10 14.75
CA GLN A 374 21.05 -21.33 15.56
C GLN A 374 20.10 -21.21 16.77
N VAL A 375 19.80 -19.99 17.21
CA VAL A 375 18.92 -19.69 18.36
C VAL A 375 17.43 -19.65 17.96
N TYR A 376 17.10 -19.13 16.78
CA TYR A 376 15.71 -18.92 16.36
C TYR A 376 15.23 -19.96 15.34
N SER A 377 13.98 -20.41 15.49
CA SER A 377 13.36 -21.38 14.59
C SER A 377 13.38 -20.92 13.12
N TYR A 378 13.58 -21.87 12.20
CA TYR A 378 13.58 -21.61 10.76
C TYR A 378 12.30 -20.87 10.33
N LEU A 379 12.44 -19.91 9.41
CA LEU A 379 11.38 -19.00 8.92
C LEU A 379 10.74 -18.06 9.96
N SER A 380 11.10 -18.10 11.25
CA SER A 380 10.65 -17.09 12.21
C SER A 380 11.16 -15.69 11.87
N GLU A 381 10.48 -14.64 12.35
CA GLU A 381 10.87 -13.25 12.09
C GLU A 381 12.34 -12.97 12.42
N ALA A 382 12.82 -13.42 13.58
CA ALA A 382 14.21 -13.23 14.00
C ALA A 382 15.20 -14.00 13.11
N TYR A 383 14.85 -15.22 12.67
CA TYR A 383 15.66 -15.98 11.71
C TYR A 383 15.72 -15.28 10.35
N LEU A 384 14.58 -14.82 9.84
CA LEU A 384 14.47 -14.09 8.57
C LEU A 384 15.24 -12.76 8.62
N THR A 385 15.17 -12.02 9.72
CA THR A 385 15.96 -10.80 9.95
C THR A 385 17.46 -11.11 9.97
N ALA A 386 17.90 -12.17 10.66
CA ALA A 386 19.31 -12.57 10.70
C ALA A 386 19.83 -12.98 9.30
N ALA A 387 19.08 -13.81 8.58
CA ALA A 387 19.43 -14.23 7.22
C ALA A 387 19.49 -13.04 6.24
N GLN A 388 18.57 -12.07 6.37
CA GLN A 388 18.59 -10.82 5.59
C GLN A 388 19.87 -10.02 5.85
N GLN A 389 20.25 -9.82 7.12
CA GLN A 389 21.45 -9.03 7.44
C GLN A 389 22.74 -9.72 6.96
N ILE A 390 22.78 -11.06 6.93
CA ILE A 390 23.89 -11.83 6.35
C ILE A 390 23.98 -11.63 4.83
N ASP A 391 22.86 -11.66 4.10
CA ASP A 391 22.84 -11.37 2.66
C ASP A 391 23.31 -9.93 2.36
N GLU A 392 22.60 -8.95 2.92
CA GLU A 392 22.76 -7.54 2.56
C GLU A 392 24.09 -6.92 3.00
N ARG A 393 24.65 -7.36 4.15
CA ARG A 393 25.89 -6.79 4.71
C ARG A 393 27.11 -7.68 4.51
N TYR A 394 26.93 -8.99 4.66
CA TYR A 394 28.03 -9.96 4.69
C TYR A 394 28.14 -10.83 3.42
N LYS A 395 27.42 -10.44 2.35
CA LYS A 395 27.50 -11.03 1.00
C LYS A 395 26.95 -12.46 0.94
N GLY A 396 25.94 -12.77 1.76
CA GLY A 396 25.27 -14.08 1.77
C GLY A 396 26.17 -15.19 2.29
N ARG A 397 27.05 -14.91 3.26
CA ARG A 397 27.87 -15.93 3.94
C ARG A 397 27.90 -15.75 5.45
N ASP A 398 27.73 -16.86 6.17
CA ASP A 398 27.80 -16.91 7.63
C ASP A 398 29.27 -16.79 8.14
N ALA A 399 29.45 -16.72 9.46
CA ALA A 399 30.77 -16.64 10.10
C ALA A 399 31.66 -17.90 9.89
N LYS A 400 31.09 -19.01 9.41
CA LYS A 400 31.78 -20.26 9.06
C LYS A 400 32.10 -20.32 7.54
N GLY A 401 31.65 -19.33 6.77
CA GLY A 401 31.82 -19.22 5.32
C GLY A 401 30.72 -19.90 4.48
N ASN A 402 29.72 -20.52 5.12
CA ASN A 402 28.61 -21.20 4.43
C ASN A 402 27.73 -20.19 3.68
N PRO A 403 27.23 -20.53 2.47
CA PRO A 403 26.30 -19.66 1.75
C PRO A 403 24.92 -19.63 2.41
N ILE A 404 24.36 -18.43 2.61
CA ILE A 404 22.98 -18.20 3.03
C ILE A 404 22.21 -17.68 1.82
N ASP A 405 21.41 -18.55 1.20
CA ASP A 405 20.51 -18.16 0.10
C ASP A 405 19.24 -17.54 0.67
N TYR A 406 19.30 -16.23 0.96
CA TYR A 406 18.16 -15.51 1.51
C TYR A 406 16.94 -15.50 0.57
N LYS A 407 17.14 -15.56 -0.75
CA LYS A 407 16.02 -15.63 -1.71
C LYS A 407 15.27 -16.95 -1.62
N LYS A 408 15.99 -18.08 -1.53
CA LYS A 408 15.38 -19.39 -1.26
C LYS A 408 14.62 -19.37 0.07
N ILE A 409 15.20 -18.79 1.12
CA ILE A 409 14.56 -18.64 2.44
C ILE A 409 13.29 -17.77 2.35
N GLN A 410 13.29 -16.68 1.56
CA GLN A 410 12.09 -15.87 1.29
C GLN A 410 10.99 -16.67 0.57
N GLU A 411 11.32 -17.46 -0.45
CA GLU A 411 10.32 -18.28 -1.16
C GLU A 411 9.76 -19.44 -0.31
N GLU A 412 10.57 -20.01 0.59
CA GLU A 412 10.10 -20.97 1.60
C GLU A 412 9.23 -20.29 2.66
N GLY A 413 9.59 -19.08 3.10
CA GLY A 413 8.77 -18.24 3.97
C GLY A 413 7.41 -17.88 3.36
N LYS A 414 7.36 -17.49 2.09
CA LYS A 414 6.11 -17.24 1.35
C LYS A 414 5.21 -18.48 1.33
N LYS A 415 5.77 -19.65 1.02
CA LYS A 415 5.02 -20.92 1.03
C LYS A 415 4.53 -21.34 2.41
N TYR A 416 5.27 -21.00 3.47
CA TYR A 416 4.89 -21.31 4.84
C TYR A 416 3.76 -20.41 5.36
N TYR A 417 3.87 -19.09 5.16
CA TYR A 417 2.90 -18.12 5.65
C TYR A 417 1.71 -17.89 4.72
N ILE A 418 1.85 -18.18 3.42
CA ILE A 418 0.84 -17.97 2.38
C ILE A 418 0.71 -19.26 1.51
N PRO A 419 0.34 -20.41 2.10
CA PRO A 419 0.37 -21.71 1.41
C PRO A 419 -0.74 -21.88 0.36
N LYS A 420 -1.88 -21.18 0.48
CA LYS A 420 -3.02 -21.34 -0.43
C LYS A 420 -2.92 -20.37 -1.61
N THR A 421 -3.37 -20.80 -2.78
CA THR A 421 -3.52 -19.97 -3.98
C THR A 421 -4.83 -20.34 -4.66
N TYR A 422 -5.59 -19.33 -5.10
CA TYR A 422 -6.84 -19.46 -5.82
C TYR A 422 -6.80 -18.56 -7.05
N THR A 423 -7.23 -19.11 -8.18
CA THR A 423 -7.12 -18.53 -9.52
C THR A 423 -8.51 -18.19 -10.04
N PHE A 424 -8.66 -16.99 -10.60
CA PHE A 424 -9.93 -16.48 -11.10
C PHE A 424 -9.81 -15.87 -12.50
N ASP A 425 -10.94 -15.81 -13.20
CA ASP A 425 -11.09 -15.19 -14.53
C ASP A 425 -9.98 -15.58 -15.51
N ASN A 426 -9.83 -16.89 -15.76
CA ASN A 426 -8.79 -17.49 -16.62
C ASN A 426 -7.34 -17.14 -16.22
N GLY A 427 -7.08 -16.81 -14.94
CA GLY A 427 -5.75 -16.44 -14.43
C GLY A 427 -5.44 -14.95 -14.44
N SER A 428 -6.39 -14.09 -14.82
CA SER A 428 -6.23 -12.62 -14.73
C SER A 428 -6.36 -12.08 -13.30
N MET A 429 -6.81 -12.90 -12.35
CA MET A 429 -6.89 -12.56 -10.92
C MET A 429 -6.41 -13.74 -10.07
N ILE A 430 -5.54 -13.48 -9.10
CA ILE A 430 -4.92 -14.52 -8.24
C ILE A 430 -4.97 -14.08 -6.77
N ILE A 431 -5.65 -14.84 -5.93
CA ILE A 431 -5.68 -14.62 -4.47
C ILE A 431 -4.80 -15.67 -3.79
N LYS A 432 -3.77 -15.24 -3.05
CA LYS A 432 -2.88 -16.08 -2.25
C LYS A 432 -3.15 -15.82 -0.78
N THR A 433 -3.35 -16.87 0.03
CA THR A 433 -3.73 -16.69 1.44
C THR A 433 -2.94 -17.55 2.41
N GLY A 434 -2.86 -17.04 3.64
CA GLY A 434 -2.56 -17.83 4.83
C GLY A 434 -3.56 -18.97 5.03
N GLN A 435 -3.14 -19.96 5.82
CA GLN A 435 -3.91 -21.20 6.01
C GLN A 435 -5.28 -21.02 6.68
N GLN A 436 -5.42 -20.01 7.54
CA GLN A 436 -6.62 -19.74 8.34
C GLN A 436 -7.66 -18.90 7.60
N VAL A 437 -7.27 -18.21 6.52
CA VAL A 437 -8.22 -17.47 5.66
C VAL A 437 -9.14 -18.48 4.97
N THR A 438 -10.45 -18.22 5.05
CA THR A 438 -11.50 -19.13 4.56
C THR A 438 -11.75 -18.95 3.06
N GLU A 439 -12.12 -20.03 2.39
CA GLU A 439 -12.59 -19.98 0.99
C GLU A 439 -13.79 -19.06 0.83
N GLU A 440 -14.71 -19.03 1.80
CA GLU A 440 -15.84 -18.11 1.81
C GLU A 440 -15.38 -16.65 1.70
N LYS A 441 -14.37 -16.25 2.50
CA LYS A 441 -13.81 -14.90 2.44
C LYS A 441 -13.20 -14.62 1.06
N VAL A 442 -12.44 -15.56 0.51
CA VAL A 442 -11.84 -15.45 -0.83
C VAL A 442 -12.91 -15.26 -1.92
N GLN A 443 -14.00 -16.04 -1.87
CA GLN A 443 -15.15 -15.86 -2.77
C GLN A 443 -15.81 -14.49 -2.59
N ARG A 444 -16.00 -14.02 -1.35
CA ARG A 444 -16.56 -12.69 -1.10
C ARG A 444 -15.69 -11.57 -1.68
N LEU A 445 -14.36 -11.66 -1.54
CA LEU A 445 -13.43 -10.69 -2.14
C LEU A 445 -13.48 -10.70 -3.67
N TYR A 446 -13.55 -11.88 -4.29
CA TYR A 446 -13.78 -11.97 -5.74
C TYR A 446 -15.05 -11.22 -6.17
N TRP A 447 -16.18 -11.45 -5.52
CA TRP A 447 -17.44 -10.80 -5.89
C TRP A 447 -17.46 -9.30 -5.55
N ALA A 448 -16.81 -8.88 -4.45
CA ALA A 448 -16.62 -7.48 -4.09
C ALA A 448 -15.85 -6.73 -5.20
N SER A 449 -14.84 -7.38 -5.78
CA SER A 449 -14.10 -6.84 -6.92
C SER A 449 -15.02 -6.53 -8.10
N LYS A 450 -16.04 -7.36 -8.36
CA LYS A 450 -16.97 -7.19 -9.50
C LYS A 450 -18.01 -6.11 -9.28
N GLU A 451 -18.39 -5.82 -8.04
CA GLU A 451 -19.23 -4.67 -7.71
C GLU A 451 -18.45 -3.37 -7.90
N VAL A 452 -17.23 -3.28 -7.38
CA VAL A 452 -16.33 -2.12 -7.54
C VAL A 452 -15.98 -1.90 -9.01
N GLN A 453 -15.54 -2.95 -9.72
CA GLN A 453 -15.18 -2.92 -11.14
C GLN A 453 -16.35 -2.40 -12.02
N ALA A 454 -17.58 -2.86 -11.76
CA ALA A 454 -18.73 -2.42 -12.52
C ALA A 454 -19.04 -0.92 -12.33
N GLN A 455 -19.07 -0.43 -11.08
CA GLN A 455 -19.36 0.99 -10.84
C GLN A 455 -18.21 1.90 -11.33
N PHE A 456 -16.96 1.45 -11.20
CA PHE A 456 -15.79 2.14 -11.74
C PHE A 456 -15.89 2.33 -13.25
N TYR A 457 -16.16 1.25 -14.02
CA TYR A 457 -16.28 1.35 -15.48
C TYR A 457 -17.49 2.18 -15.94
N ARG A 458 -18.62 2.17 -15.20
CA ARG A 458 -19.73 3.11 -15.48
C ARG A 458 -19.27 4.56 -15.38
N VAL A 459 -18.46 4.91 -14.38
CA VAL A 459 -18.00 6.30 -14.15
C VAL A 459 -16.88 6.70 -15.12
N ILE A 460 -15.89 5.83 -15.37
CA ILE A 460 -14.75 6.13 -16.26
C ILE A 460 -15.09 5.94 -17.75
N GLY A 461 -16.26 5.36 -18.05
CA GLY A 461 -16.78 5.14 -19.40
C GLY A 461 -15.95 4.18 -20.27
N SER A 462 -14.97 3.49 -19.67
CA SER A 462 -14.00 2.65 -20.34
C SER A 462 -13.53 1.51 -19.44
N ASP A 463 -13.44 0.33 -20.05
CA ASP A 463 -12.99 -0.94 -19.50
C ASP A 463 -11.73 -1.46 -20.23
N ILE A 464 -11.10 -0.60 -21.03
CA ILE A 464 -9.85 -0.85 -21.76
C ILE A 464 -8.69 -0.27 -20.93
N PRO A 465 -7.66 -1.06 -20.57
CA PRO A 465 -6.49 -0.54 -19.87
C PRO A 465 -5.78 0.56 -20.67
N LEU A 466 -5.26 1.58 -19.98
CA LEU A 466 -4.50 2.67 -20.62
C LEU A 466 -3.20 2.17 -21.24
N GLU A 467 -2.53 1.24 -20.54
CA GLU A 467 -1.25 0.64 -20.91
C GLU A 467 -1.35 -0.89 -20.80
N LYS A 468 -0.42 -1.65 -21.41
CA LYS A 468 -0.48 -3.13 -21.49
C LYS A 468 0.92 -3.74 -21.40
N GLY A 469 1.02 -4.96 -20.91
CA GLY A 469 2.30 -5.64 -20.62
C GLY A 469 2.92 -5.23 -19.28
N HIS A 470 2.17 -4.52 -18.45
CA HIS A 470 2.49 -4.24 -17.05
C HIS A 470 2.03 -5.41 -16.16
N ARG A 471 2.51 -5.49 -14.91
CA ARG A 471 2.25 -6.66 -14.03
C ARG A 471 0.80 -6.74 -13.54
N ASP A 472 0.09 -5.62 -13.52
CA ASP A 472 -1.34 -5.50 -13.28
C ASP A 472 -2.21 -6.13 -14.40
N ASP A 473 -1.63 -6.62 -15.50
CA ASP A 473 -2.31 -7.58 -16.39
C ASP A 473 -2.75 -8.87 -15.65
N ILE A 474 -2.18 -9.14 -14.46
CA ILE A 474 -2.66 -10.14 -13.49
C ILE A 474 -2.84 -9.48 -12.12
N SER A 475 -4.09 -9.24 -11.70
CA SER A 475 -4.40 -8.68 -10.39
C SER A 475 -4.13 -9.70 -9.27
N THR A 476 -3.01 -9.53 -8.57
CA THR A 476 -2.57 -10.46 -7.52
C THR A 476 -2.89 -9.91 -6.13
N MET A 477 -3.27 -10.78 -5.20
CA MET A 477 -3.64 -10.43 -3.84
C MET A 477 -2.97 -11.38 -2.86
N VAL A 478 -2.40 -10.86 -1.76
CA VAL A 478 -1.64 -11.62 -0.76
C VAL A 478 -2.22 -11.31 0.62
N ILE A 479 -2.84 -12.31 1.25
CA ILE A 479 -3.62 -12.17 2.48
C ILE A 479 -3.03 -13.06 3.58
N TYR A 480 -2.25 -12.48 4.49
CA TYR A 480 -1.73 -13.18 5.68
C TYR A 480 -2.85 -13.50 6.69
N ASN A 481 -2.66 -14.43 7.63
CA ASN A 481 -3.76 -14.83 8.53
C ASN A 481 -4.19 -13.74 9.52
N ASN A 482 -3.28 -12.83 9.88
CA ASN A 482 -3.44 -11.90 11.00
C ASN A 482 -2.42 -10.74 10.91
N PRO A 483 -2.56 -9.66 11.72
CA PRO A 483 -1.66 -8.50 11.65
C PRO A 483 -0.19 -8.80 12.01
N ALA A 484 0.08 -9.86 12.78
CA ALA A 484 1.43 -10.22 13.21
C ALA A 484 2.21 -10.94 12.10
N GLU A 485 1.57 -11.85 11.38
CA GLU A 485 2.14 -12.44 10.16
C GLU A 485 2.35 -11.40 9.06
N TYR A 486 1.47 -10.39 8.97
CA TYR A 486 1.65 -9.29 8.02
C TYR A 486 2.98 -8.55 8.19
N GLN A 487 3.50 -8.44 9.43
CA GLN A 487 4.82 -7.85 9.71
C GLN A 487 6.01 -8.63 9.10
N LEU A 488 5.76 -9.78 8.47
CA LEU A 488 6.76 -10.50 7.67
C LEU A 488 6.81 -10.04 6.21
N ASN A 489 5.84 -9.25 5.72
CA ASN A 489 5.82 -8.78 4.34
C ASN A 489 7.05 -7.91 3.99
N ARG A 490 7.52 -7.09 4.95
CA ARG A 490 8.80 -6.34 4.90
C ARG A 490 10.06 -7.22 4.78
N LEU A 491 9.98 -8.52 5.08
CA LEU A 491 11.06 -9.49 4.93
C LEU A 491 10.85 -10.36 3.67
N LEU A 492 9.62 -10.79 3.39
CA LEU A 492 9.30 -11.71 2.30
C LEU A 492 9.20 -11.03 0.93
N TYR A 493 8.64 -9.81 0.88
CA TYR A 493 8.45 -9.03 -0.35
C TYR A 493 9.17 -7.67 -0.32
N GLY A 494 9.37 -7.09 0.88
CA GLY A 494 10.15 -5.86 1.09
C GLY A 494 9.34 -4.57 1.20
N TYR A 495 8.01 -4.65 1.22
CA TYR A 495 7.10 -3.52 1.37
C TYR A 495 6.79 -3.20 2.84
N ASP A 496 6.35 -1.97 3.11
CA ASP A 496 6.00 -1.53 4.47
C ASP A 496 4.76 -2.25 5.01
N THR A 497 4.70 -2.40 6.34
CA THR A 497 3.69 -3.17 7.08
C THR A 497 3.00 -2.35 8.19
N ASN A 498 3.22 -1.03 8.23
CA ASN A 498 2.63 -0.10 9.18
C ASN A 498 1.31 0.52 8.64
N ASN A 499 0.53 -0.33 7.97
CA ASN A 499 -0.66 0.00 7.20
C ASN A 499 -1.67 -1.16 7.32
N GLY A 500 -2.95 -0.91 7.01
CA GLY A 500 -3.96 -1.99 6.97
C GLY A 500 -3.79 -2.93 5.77
N GLY A 501 -3.08 -2.47 4.75
CA GLY A 501 -2.84 -3.11 3.46
C GLY A 501 -2.11 -2.10 2.56
N ILE A 502 -1.65 -2.57 1.39
CA ILE A 502 -1.01 -1.72 0.38
C ILE A 502 -1.05 -2.37 -1.01
N TYR A 503 -1.56 -1.66 -2.01
CA TYR A 503 -1.39 -2.00 -3.42
C TYR A 503 -0.04 -1.53 -3.97
N ILE A 504 0.67 -2.43 -4.65
CA ILE A 504 1.93 -2.15 -5.36
C ILE A 504 1.74 -2.42 -6.86
N GLU A 505 1.47 -1.36 -7.61
CA GLU A 505 1.22 -1.45 -9.06
C GLU A 505 2.40 -2.03 -9.85
N GLN A 506 3.64 -1.70 -9.46
CA GLN A 506 4.86 -2.24 -10.09
C GLN A 506 4.96 -3.76 -9.99
N ASP A 507 4.21 -4.39 -9.08
CA ASP A 507 4.09 -5.84 -8.88
C ASP A 507 2.69 -6.37 -9.26
N GLY A 508 1.75 -5.51 -9.68
CA GLY A 508 0.34 -5.87 -9.87
C GLY A 508 -0.33 -6.44 -8.61
N THR A 509 0.24 -6.19 -7.43
CA THR A 509 -0.02 -6.99 -6.21
C THR A 509 -0.50 -6.14 -5.04
N PHE A 510 -1.64 -6.52 -4.47
CA PHE A 510 -2.15 -6.03 -3.19
C PHE A 510 -1.69 -6.93 -2.03
N PHE A 511 -1.19 -6.33 -0.94
CA PHE A 511 -0.77 -7.03 0.28
C PHE A 511 -1.65 -6.62 1.46
N THR A 512 -2.12 -7.58 2.25
CA THR A 512 -3.02 -7.36 3.41
C THR A 512 -3.06 -8.58 4.35
N TYR A 513 -3.98 -8.59 5.31
CA TYR A 513 -4.19 -9.68 6.28
C TYR A 513 -5.67 -9.85 6.61
N GLU A 514 -6.13 -11.03 7.03
CA GLU A 514 -7.45 -11.15 7.69
C GLU A 514 -7.43 -10.50 9.08
N ARG A 515 -8.53 -9.87 9.49
CA ARG A 515 -8.60 -9.12 10.76
C ARG A 515 -9.91 -9.31 11.54
N THR A 516 -9.80 -9.23 12.86
CA THR A 516 -10.95 -9.06 13.76
C THR A 516 -11.34 -7.58 13.87
N PRO A 517 -12.56 -7.24 14.33
CA PRO A 517 -12.95 -5.86 14.65
C PRO A 517 -12.12 -5.21 15.77
N GLN A 518 -11.28 -5.98 16.47
CA GLN A 518 -10.34 -5.48 17.47
C GLN A 518 -8.99 -5.06 16.87
N ASP A 519 -8.62 -5.58 15.70
CA ASP A 519 -7.38 -5.22 14.99
C ASP A 519 -7.57 -4.01 14.05
N SER A 520 -8.79 -3.77 13.57
CA SER A 520 -9.13 -2.62 12.72
C SER A 520 -10.64 -2.31 12.74
N ILE A 521 -10.98 -1.04 12.52
CA ILE A 521 -12.36 -0.60 12.24
C ILE A 521 -12.85 -1.08 10.86
N TYR A 522 -11.92 -1.34 9.92
CA TYR A 522 -12.23 -1.78 8.56
C TYR A 522 -12.13 -3.30 8.43
N SER A 523 -13.18 -3.92 7.89
CA SER A 523 -13.14 -5.34 7.55
C SER A 523 -12.15 -5.62 6.40
N LEU A 524 -11.75 -6.88 6.22
CA LEU A 524 -10.91 -7.27 5.07
C LEU A 524 -11.61 -6.97 3.73
N GLU A 525 -12.92 -7.15 3.63
CA GLU A 525 -13.66 -6.81 2.40
C GLU A 525 -13.71 -5.29 2.16
N GLU A 526 -13.94 -4.50 3.21
CA GLU A 526 -14.02 -3.04 3.10
C GLU A 526 -12.68 -2.43 2.65
N LEU A 527 -11.56 -2.82 3.28
CA LEU A 527 -10.25 -2.36 2.85
C LEU A 527 -9.88 -2.91 1.46
N PHE A 528 -10.24 -4.16 1.14
CA PHE A 528 -10.01 -4.70 -0.19
C PHE A 528 -10.75 -3.90 -1.27
N ARG A 529 -11.99 -3.45 -1.02
CA ARG A 529 -12.74 -2.61 -1.96
C ARG A 529 -12.08 -1.24 -2.20
N HIS A 530 -11.42 -0.67 -1.19
CA HIS A 530 -10.57 0.53 -1.34
C HIS A 530 -9.34 0.24 -2.20
N GLU A 531 -8.53 -0.73 -1.80
CA GLU A 531 -7.23 -1.04 -2.42
C GLU A 531 -7.36 -1.60 -3.85
N PHE A 532 -8.44 -2.35 -4.13
CA PHE A 532 -8.79 -2.76 -5.49
C PHE A 532 -9.17 -1.57 -6.38
N THR A 533 -9.62 -0.44 -5.81
CA THR A 533 -9.81 0.79 -6.57
C THR A 533 -8.46 1.41 -6.98
N HIS A 534 -7.40 1.33 -6.17
CA HIS A 534 -6.06 1.76 -6.60
C HIS A 534 -5.53 0.94 -7.78
N TYR A 535 -5.79 -0.38 -7.79
CA TYR A 535 -5.56 -1.23 -8.98
C TYR A 535 -6.32 -0.71 -10.20
N LEU A 536 -7.59 -0.36 -10.06
CA LEU A 536 -8.39 0.20 -11.16
C LEU A 536 -7.92 1.61 -11.58
N GLN A 537 -7.43 2.43 -10.66
CA GLN A 537 -6.94 3.79 -10.92
C GLN A 537 -5.70 3.79 -11.82
N GLY A 538 -4.63 3.07 -11.46
CA GLY A 538 -3.42 2.99 -12.30
C GLY A 538 -3.71 2.33 -13.65
N ARG A 539 -4.52 1.27 -13.67
CA ARG A 539 -4.79 0.49 -14.89
C ARG A 539 -5.69 1.19 -15.91
N TYR A 540 -6.67 1.99 -15.46
CA TYR A 540 -7.76 2.50 -16.32
C TYR A 540 -7.97 4.02 -16.27
N LEU A 541 -7.31 4.76 -15.38
CA LEU A 541 -7.57 6.20 -15.17
C LEU A 541 -6.33 7.10 -15.13
N VAL A 542 -5.24 6.71 -14.45
CA VAL A 542 -4.04 7.55 -14.32
C VAL A 542 -2.94 7.02 -15.26
N PRO A 543 -2.47 7.80 -16.26
CA PRO A 543 -1.41 7.35 -17.18
C PRO A 543 -0.04 7.28 -16.50
N GLY A 544 0.70 6.19 -16.74
CA GLY A 544 1.98 5.89 -16.11
C GLY A 544 1.87 5.40 -14.66
N LEU A 545 2.92 4.72 -14.21
CA LEU A 545 2.99 4.08 -12.89
C LEU A 545 2.86 5.07 -11.71
N PHE A 546 2.19 4.63 -10.64
CA PHE A 546 1.96 5.34 -9.39
C PHE A 546 3.22 6.04 -8.84
N GLY A 547 3.05 7.31 -8.48
CA GLY A 547 4.13 8.17 -7.99
C GLY A 547 5.10 8.66 -9.08
N GLN A 548 4.93 8.29 -10.36
CA GLN A 548 5.81 8.65 -11.48
C GLN A 548 5.11 9.56 -12.48
N GLY A 549 5.85 10.53 -13.03
CA GLY A 549 5.29 11.50 -13.96
C GLY A 549 4.62 12.71 -13.30
N ARG A 550 4.18 13.65 -14.12
CA ARG A 550 3.95 15.04 -13.71
C ARG A 550 2.66 15.27 -12.92
N LEU A 551 1.68 14.37 -13.01
CA LEU A 551 0.51 14.38 -12.12
C LEU A 551 0.84 13.96 -10.68
N TYR A 552 1.97 13.29 -10.42
CA TYR A 552 2.41 12.97 -9.05
C TYR A 552 3.43 13.96 -8.48
N GLU A 553 3.86 14.97 -9.25
CA GLU A 553 4.58 16.13 -8.73
C GLU A 553 3.65 16.96 -7.83
N ASN A 554 4.19 17.49 -6.72
CA ASN A 554 3.49 18.39 -5.78
C ASN A 554 2.19 17.81 -5.18
N GLU A 555 2.10 16.50 -5.00
CA GLU A 555 0.97 15.79 -4.36
C GLU A 555 -0.41 16.18 -4.91
N ARG A 556 -0.46 16.47 -6.22
CA ARG A 556 -1.68 16.83 -6.95
C ARG A 556 -2.80 15.80 -6.77
N LEU A 557 -2.48 14.52 -6.97
CA LEU A 557 -3.45 13.42 -6.96
C LEU A 557 -3.79 12.86 -5.56
N THR A 558 -3.09 13.20 -4.49
CA THR A 558 -3.25 12.55 -3.16
C THR A 558 -4.69 12.58 -2.64
N TRP A 559 -5.34 13.75 -2.67
CA TRP A 559 -6.77 13.87 -2.32
C TRP A 559 -7.69 13.12 -3.30
N PHE A 560 -7.29 13.04 -4.57
CA PHE A 560 -8.12 12.45 -5.62
C PHE A 560 -8.14 10.93 -5.47
N GLU A 561 -6.99 10.28 -5.48
CA GLU A 561 -6.86 8.81 -5.49
C GLU A 561 -7.48 8.19 -4.23
N GLU A 562 -7.14 8.73 -3.06
CA GLU A 562 -7.63 8.21 -1.77
C GLU A 562 -9.12 8.48 -1.59
N GLY A 563 -9.59 9.70 -1.86
CA GLY A 563 -11.02 10.00 -1.80
C GLY A 563 -11.86 9.21 -2.80
N ASN A 564 -11.28 8.91 -3.97
CA ASN A 564 -11.93 8.11 -5.01
C ASN A 564 -11.94 6.61 -4.68
N ALA A 565 -10.91 6.11 -3.99
CA ALA A 565 -10.86 4.75 -3.45
C ALA A 565 -11.85 4.54 -2.29
N GLU A 566 -11.89 5.47 -1.34
CA GLU A 566 -12.89 5.45 -0.25
C GLU A 566 -14.33 5.54 -0.80
N PHE A 567 -14.53 6.29 -1.89
CA PHE A 567 -15.80 6.41 -2.62
C PHE A 567 -16.18 5.09 -3.31
N PHE A 568 -15.36 4.58 -4.23
CA PHE A 568 -15.69 3.34 -4.94
C PHE A 568 -15.71 2.11 -4.04
N ALA A 569 -15.09 2.14 -2.85
CA ALA A 569 -15.30 1.10 -1.85
C ALA A 569 -16.78 0.96 -1.42
N GLY A 570 -17.58 2.02 -1.55
CA GLY A 570 -19.04 2.02 -1.38
C GLY A 570 -19.85 1.45 -2.56
N SER A 571 -19.21 0.83 -3.55
CA SER A 571 -19.90 0.26 -4.73
C SER A 571 -20.84 -0.88 -4.38
N THR A 572 -21.99 -0.92 -5.04
CA THR A 572 -23.01 -1.97 -4.86
C THR A 572 -23.41 -2.61 -6.20
N ARG A 573 -24.08 -3.76 -6.14
CA ARG A 573 -24.58 -4.45 -7.35
C ARG A 573 -25.71 -3.70 -8.09
N THR A 574 -26.62 -3.03 -7.38
CA THR A 574 -27.88 -2.51 -7.95
C THR A 574 -28.33 -1.15 -7.42
N ASN A 575 -27.48 -0.45 -6.68
CA ASN A 575 -27.79 0.83 -6.02
C ASN A 575 -26.62 1.82 -6.22
N GLN A 576 -25.94 1.72 -7.36
CA GLN A 576 -24.76 2.53 -7.72
C GLN A 576 -23.67 2.49 -6.62
N VAL A 577 -23.03 3.63 -6.34
CA VAL A 577 -22.09 3.82 -5.22
C VAL A 577 -22.81 4.54 -4.08
N VAL A 578 -22.71 4.03 -2.85
CA VAL A 578 -23.36 4.62 -1.66
C VAL A 578 -22.35 5.01 -0.57
N PRO A 579 -22.62 6.06 0.22
CA PRO A 579 -21.78 6.41 1.37
C PRO A 579 -21.61 5.27 2.37
N ARG A 580 -20.37 5.05 2.84
CA ARG A 580 -20.01 4.05 3.84
C ARG A 580 -20.15 4.60 5.26
N LYS A 581 -20.95 3.93 6.10
CA LYS A 581 -21.14 4.34 7.50
C LYS A 581 -19.82 4.52 8.27
N THR A 582 -18.86 3.61 8.07
CA THR A 582 -17.53 3.68 8.72
C THR A 582 -16.81 5.00 8.50
N ILE A 583 -16.96 5.61 7.32
CA ILE A 583 -16.33 6.90 6.97
C ILE A 583 -17.14 8.08 7.51
N LEU A 584 -18.48 8.01 7.45
CA LEU A 584 -19.34 9.07 7.98
C LEU A 584 -19.17 9.27 9.50
N GLN A 585 -18.91 8.19 10.24
CA GLN A 585 -18.67 8.22 11.68
C GLN A 585 -17.35 8.92 12.08
N ASN A 586 -16.41 9.12 11.14
CA ASN A 586 -15.15 9.83 11.37
C ASN A 586 -15.24 11.35 11.09
N LEU A 587 -16.36 11.85 10.52
CA LEU A 587 -16.53 13.26 10.17
C LEU A 587 -16.73 14.13 11.42
N ALA A 588 -16.05 15.29 11.48
CA ALA A 588 -16.19 16.20 12.61
C ALA A 588 -17.61 16.77 12.71
N ILE A 589 -18.31 16.47 13.82
CA ILE A 589 -19.63 17.02 14.13
C ILE A 589 -19.61 18.56 14.16
N ASP A 590 -18.55 19.15 14.72
CA ASP A 590 -18.31 20.59 14.77
C ASP A 590 -17.93 21.14 13.38
N PRO A 591 -18.75 22.02 12.76
CA PRO A 591 -18.46 22.57 11.43
C PRO A 591 -17.13 23.33 11.33
N LEU A 592 -16.64 23.91 12.44
CA LEU A 592 -15.38 24.67 12.45
C LEU A 592 -14.13 23.78 12.37
N LYS A 593 -14.29 22.46 12.46
CA LYS A 593 -13.21 21.45 12.37
C LYS A 593 -13.22 20.68 11.05
N ARG A 594 -14.21 20.93 10.17
CA ARG A 594 -14.31 20.28 8.86
C ARG A 594 -13.35 20.93 7.88
N TYR A 595 -12.79 20.15 6.96
CA TYR A 595 -11.95 20.72 5.90
C TYR A 595 -12.83 21.55 4.97
N THR A 596 -12.36 22.75 4.62
CA THR A 596 -12.88 23.51 3.49
C THR A 596 -12.57 22.82 2.17
N LEU A 597 -13.30 23.17 1.11
CA LEU A 597 -13.04 22.70 -0.25
C LEU A 597 -11.57 22.93 -0.67
N GLN A 598 -10.97 24.06 -0.29
CA GLN A 598 -9.55 24.32 -0.52
C GLN A 598 -8.64 23.35 0.23
N GLN A 599 -8.87 23.10 1.51
CA GLN A 599 -8.08 22.15 2.30
C GLN A 599 -8.18 20.72 1.75
N THR A 600 -9.37 20.31 1.32
CA THR A 600 -9.58 18.99 0.71
C THR A 600 -8.86 18.89 -0.66
N LEU A 601 -9.02 19.88 -1.54
CA LEU A 601 -8.36 19.89 -2.86
C LEU A 601 -6.83 19.97 -2.79
N TYR A 602 -6.27 20.48 -1.68
CA TYR A 602 -4.82 20.61 -1.46
C TYR A 602 -4.29 19.68 -0.35
N ALA A 603 -5.03 18.62 0.01
CA ALA A 603 -4.60 17.64 1.00
C ALA A 603 -3.41 16.78 0.50
N THR A 604 -2.51 16.48 1.42
CA THR A 604 -1.26 15.71 1.21
C THR A 604 -1.16 14.56 2.23
N TYR A 605 -0.27 13.60 1.99
CA TYR A 605 -0.01 12.52 2.94
C TYR A 605 0.53 13.07 4.27
N GLY A 606 0.11 12.48 5.39
CA GLY A 606 0.52 12.87 6.75
C GLY A 606 -0.59 12.86 7.81
N SER A 607 -1.86 12.83 7.39
CA SER A 607 -3.02 12.62 8.26
C SER A 607 -4.02 11.67 7.60
N TRP A 608 -4.77 10.90 8.39
CA TRP A 608 -5.89 10.09 7.90
C TRP A 608 -7.19 10.87 7.75
N GLU A 609 -7.26 12.07 8.33
CA GLU A 609 -8.47 12.87 8.39
C GLU A 609 -8.97 13.28 6.99
N PHE A 610 -8.04 13.62 6.08
CA PHE A 610 -8.37 14.08 4.74
C PHE A 610 -9.08 13.02 3.88
N TYR A 611 -8.86 11.72 4.14
CA TYR A 611 -9.49 10.62 3.41
C TYR A 611 -11.01 10.75 3.45
N ASN A 612 -11.56 10.98 4.65
CA ASN A 612 -12.99 11.15 4.89
C ASN A 612 -13.54 12.40 4.17
N TYR A 613 -12.81 13.51 4.20
CA TYR A 613 -13.24 14.76 3.56
C TYR A 613 -13.13 14.72 2.02
N ALA A 614 -12.12 14.03 1.49
CA ALA A 614 -11.95 13.77 0.07
C ALA A 614 -13.02 12.82 -0.47
N PHE A 615 -13.36 11.76 0.30
CA PHE A 615 -14.52 10.91 0.04
C PHE A 615 -15.81 11.75 -0.09
N VAL A 616 -16.09 12.63 0.87
CA VAL A 616 -17.30 13.48 0.82
C VAL A 616 -17.30 14.38 -0.42
N LEU A 617 -16.13 14.89 -0.85
CA LEU A 617 -16.03 15.72 -2.04
C LEU A 617 -16.29 14.92 -3.33
N GLN A 618 -15.75 13.70 -3.43
CA GLN A 618 -16.00 12.79 -4.55
C GLN A 618 -17.49 12.39 -4.61
N SER A 619 -18.09 12.05 -3.47
CA SER A 619 -19.51 11.73 -3.37
C SER A 619 -20.42 12.92 -3.71
N TYR A 620 -20.06 14.13 -3.27
CA TYR A 620 -20.74 15.38 -3.65
C TYR A 620 -20.66 15.66 -5.15
N MET A 621 -19.46 15.55 -5.76
CA MET A 621 -19.30 15.77 -7.20
C MET A 621 -20.10 14.73 -8.00
N TYR A 622 -20.05 13.45 -7.62
CA TYR A 622 -20.84 12.38 -8.24
C TYR A 622 -22.36 12.65 -8.19
N GLN A 623 -22.90 13.01 -7.04
CA GLN A 623 -24.33 13.24 -6.90
C GLN A 623 -24.78 14.57 -7.52
N ASN A 624 -24.07 15.67 -7.22
CA ASN A 624 -24.57 17.03 -7.42
C ASN A 624 -23.81 17.87 -8.47
N ARG A 625 -22.59 17.49 -8.87
CA ARG A 625 -21.74 18.25 -9.82
C ARG A 625 -20.97 17.31 -10.76
N TRP A 626 -21.72 16.53 -11.53
CA TRP A 626 -21.17 15.59 -12.50
C TRP A 626 -20.37 16.31 -13.61
N ASP A 627 -20.72 17.55 -13.92
CA ASP A 627 -19.95 18.46 -14.78
C ASP A 627 -18.50 18.62 -14.29
N LEU A 628 -18.31 18.83 -12.98
CA LEU A 628 -16.99 18.90 -12.36
C LEU A 628 -16.32 17.53 -12.31
N PHE A 629 -17.07 16.47 -11.96
CA PHE A 629 -16.47 15.14 -11.82
C PHE A 629 -15.94 14.61 -13.16
N SER A 630 -16.76 14.66 -14.21
CA SER A 630 -16.37 14.22 -15.55
C SER A 630 -15.20 15.02 -16.12
N GLN A 631 -15.22 16.36 -15.96
CA GLN A 631 -14.08 17.21 -16.33
C GLN A 631 -12.78 16.80 -15.62
N LEU A 632 -12.83 16.51 -14.32
CA LEU A 632 -11.66 16.09 -13.55
C LEU A 632 -11.11 14.74 -14.03
N LEU A 633 -11.99 13.78 -14.31
CA LEU A 633 -11.61 12.46 -14.82
C LEU A 633 -10.97 12.56 -16.21
N ASP A 634 -11.51 13.37 -17.11
CA ASP A 634 -10.93 13.61 -18.44
C ASP A 634 -9.55 14.30 -18.35
N ILE A 635 -9.40 15.30 -17.46
CA ILE A 635 -8.11 15.98 -17.24
C ILE A 635 -7.03 15.00 -16.76
N ILE A 636 -7.37 14.10 -15.82
CA ILE A 636 -6.44 13.09 -15.29
C ILE A 636 -6.08 12.08 -16.39
N LYS A 637 -7.09 11.50 -17.05
CA LYS A 637 -6.95 10.45 -18.07
C LYS A 637 -6.16 10.91 -19.30
N ASN A 638 -6.22 12.21 -19.63
CA ASN A 638 -5.44 12.82 -20.71
C ASN A 638 -4.11 13.45 -20.24
N ASN A 639 -3.69 13.24 -18.98
CA ASN A 639 -2.44 13.75 -18.39
C ASN A 639 -2.29 15.29 -18.47
N GLN A 640 -3.40 16.02 -18.32
CA GLN A 640 -3.47 17.46 -18.59
C GLN A 640 -3.09 18.32 -17.37
N VAL A 641 -1.86 18.14 -16.87
CA VAL A 641 -1.33 18.76 -15.63
C VAL A 641 -1.66 20.25 -15.48
N THR A 642 -1.51 21.06 -16.53
CA THR A 642 -1.81 22.50 -16.48
C THR A 642 -3.30 22.78 -16.27
N GLN A 643 -4.19 21.98 -16.87
CA GLN A 643 -5.63 22.08 -16.66
C GLN A 643 -6.02 21.57 -15.27
N TYR A 644 -5.32 20.55 -14.75
CA TYR A 644 -5.50 20.05 -13.39
C TYR A 644 -5.20 21.11 -12.33
N ASP A 645 -4.10 21.85 -12.49
CA ASP A 645 -3.74 22.97 -11.60
C ASP A 645 -4.76 24.12 -11.72
N GLN A 646 -5.19 24.46 -12.94
CA GLN A 646 -6.22 25.49 -13.18
C GLN A 646 -7.58 25.10 -12.57
N TYR A 647 -7.98 23.83 -12.68
CA TYR A 647 -9.20 23.28 -12.10
C TYR A 647 -9.18 23.40 -10.57
N ARG A 648 -8.13 22.89 -9.90
CA ARG A 648 -7.98 22.99 -8.44
C ARG A 648 -7.95 24.43 -7.96
N GLU A 649 -7.18 25.29 -8.62
CA GLU A 649 -7.07 26.70 -8.26
C GLU A 649 -8.41 27.44 -8.39
N THR A 650 -9.20 27.12 -9.43
CA THR A 650 -10.54 27.69 -9.63
C THR A 650 -11.52 27.22 -8.55
N LEU A 651 -11.65 25.90 -8.35
CA LEU A 651 -12.61 25.35 -7.39
C LEU A 651 -12.27 25.73 -5.93
N SER A 652 -10.97 25.80 -5.59
CA SER A 652 -10.53 26.18 -4.24
C SER A 652 -10.93 27.60 -3.81
N LYS A 653 -11.30 28.46 -4.78
CA LYS A 653 -11.74 29.84 -4.55
C LYS A 653 -13.26 30.03 -4.67
N ASP A 654 -14.00 29.00 -5.07
CA ASP A 654 -15.46 29.07 -5.17
C ASP A 654 -16.11 28.90 -3.79
N THR A 655 -16.47 30.04 -3.20
CA THR A 655 -17.17 30.11 -1.90
C THR A 655 -18.58 29.51 -1.95
N THR A 656 -19.23 29.49 -3.12
CA THR A 656 -20.55 28.89 -3.32
C THR A 656 -20.43 27.38 -3.32
N LEU A 657 -19.46 26.84 -4.05
CA LEU A 657 -19.16 25.41 -4.10
C LEU A 657 -18.68 24.88 -2.74
N ASN A 658 -17.84 25.64 -2.02
CA ASN A 658 -17.47 25.31 -0.64
C ASN A 658 -18.70 25.27 0.29
N THR A 659 -19.62 26.23 0.16
CA THR A 659 -20.86 26.25 0.95
C THR A 659 -21.74 25.02 0.65
N ALA A 660 -21.89 24.66 -0.62
CA ALA A 660 -22.63 23.47 -1.03
C ALA A 660 -21.98 22.18 -0.51
N TYR A 661 -20.65 22.08 -0.54
CA TYR A 661 -19.88 20.97 0.01
C TYR A 661 -20.05 20.83 1.53
N GLN A 662 -20.02 21.92 2.30
CA GLN A 662 -20.30 21.88 3.75
C GLN A 662 -21.74 21.45 4.06
N ASN A 663 -22.71 21.95 3.28
CA ASN A 663 -24.12 21.57 3.45
C ASN A 663 -24.36 20.08 3.12
N TYR A 664 -23.71 19.56 2.07
CA TYR A 664 -23.75 18.14 1.73
C TYR A 664 -23.10 17.26 2.81
N MET A 665 -21.97 17.71 3.37
CA MET A 665 -21.32 17.04 4.50
C MET A 665 -22.23 17.02 5.75
N GLN A 666 -22.94 18.11 6.04
CA GLN A 666 -23.92 18.16 7.12
C GLN A 666 -25.06 17.15 6.89
N MET A 667 -25.64 17.13 5.68
CA MET A 667 -26.67 16.15 5.29
C MET A 667 -26.22 14.71 5.52
N LEU A 668 -24.98 14.35 5.13
CA LEU A 668 -24.43 13.02 5.39
C LEU A 668 -24.25 12.71 6.88
N ILE A 669 -23.85 13.69 7.70
CA ILE A 669 -23.71 13.55 9.16
C ILE A 669 -25.07 13.36 9.83
N ASP A 670 -26.10 14.12 9.41
CA ASP A 670 -27.45 14.05 9.97
C ASP A 670 -28.10 12.68 9.68
N HIS A 671 -27.93 12.17 8.46
CA HIS A 671 -28.50 10.89 8.01
C HIS A 671 -27.53 9.71 8.20
N GLN A 672 -26.41 9.87 8.94
CA GLN A 672 -25.34 8.86 9.06
C GLN A 672 -25.80 7.47 9.55
N ASN A 673 -26.97 7.41 10.20
CA ASN A 673 -27.54 6.18 10.73
C ASN A 673 -28.36 5.38 9.70
N GLU A 674 -28.76 6.00 8.60
CA GLU A 674 -29.52 5.39 7.50
C GLU A 674 -28.58 4.64 6.54
N TYR A 675 -27.32 5.07 6.45
CA TYR A 675 -26.28 4.41 5.68
C TYR A 675 -25.79 3.13 6.37
N THR A 676 -25.30 2.20 5.56
CA THR A 676 -24.58 0.99 5.98
C THR A 676 -23.17 1.00 5.38
N THR A 677 -22.36 0.00 5.69
CA THR A 677 -21.10 -0.24 4.98
C THR A 677 -21.35 -1.40 4.01
N PRO A 678 -21.27 -1.18 2.67
CA PRO A 678 -21.57 -2.23 1.70
C PRO A 678 -20.64 -3.43 1.81
N ALA A 679 -21.22 -4.62 1.77
CA ALA A 679 -20.54 -5.90 1.69
C ALA A 679 -21.33 -6.83 0.76
N VAL A 680 -20.68 -7.83 0.16
CA VAL A 680 -21.35 -8.75 -0.77
C VAL A 680 -22.39 -9.63 -0.06
N SER A 681 -23.53 -9.79 -0.71
CA SER A 681 -24.64 -10.62 -0.24
C SER A 681 -24.29 -12.11 -0.18
N ASP A 682 -24.83 -12.83 0.79
CA ASP A 682 -24.71 -14.30 0.88
C ASP A 682 -25.28 -15.04 -0.34
N GLU A 683 -26.10 -14.36 -1.18
CA GLU A 683 -26.57 -14.90 -2.46
C GLU A 683 -25.41 -15.22 -3.43
N TYR A 684 -24.25 -14.55 -3.32
CA TYR A 684 -23.05 -14.86 -4.10
C TYR A 684 -22.36 -16.19 -3.72
N LEU A 685 -22.62 -16.68 -2.50
CA LEU A 685 -22.06 -17.94 -1.98
C LEU A 685 -22.98 -19.15 -2.24
N LYS A 686 -24.20 -18.91 -2.72
CA LYS A 686 -25.15 -19.97 -3.05
C LYS A 686 -24.79 -20.57 -4.39
N ARG A 687 -24.49 -21.87 -4.43
CA ARG A 687 -24.26 -22.60 -5.69
C ARG A 687 -25.44 -22.33 -6.65
N PRO A 688 -25.17 -21.84 -7.87
CA PRO A 688 -26.21 -21.62 -8.87
C PRO A 688 -26.73 -22.95 -9.40
N GLU A 689 -28.03 -23.04 -9.66
CA GLU A 689 -28.58 -24.18 -10.40
C GLU A 689 -27.98 -24.27 -11.81
N PRO A 690 -27.91 -25.45 -12.46
CA PRO A 690 -27.38 -25.56 -13.80
C PRO A 690 -28.25 -24.80 -14.81
N LYS A 691 -27.64 -24.02 -15.70
CA LYS A 691 -28.36 -23.31 -16.77
C LYS A 691 -27.47 -23.09 -18.00
N PRO A 692 -27.92 -23.45 -19.22
CA PRO A 692 -27.18 -23.13 -20.44
C PRO A 692 -26.96 -21.62 -20.59
N LEU A 693 -25.72 -21.20 -20.82
CA LEU A 693 -25.39 -19.78 -20.99
C LEU A 693 -26.09 -19.14 -22.20
N THR A 694 -26.43 -19.94 -23.22
CA THR A 694 -27.24 -19.48 -24.37
C THR A 694 -28.66 -19.07 -23.96
N ASP A 695 -29.22 -19.63 -22.89
CA ASP A 695 -30.54 -19.23 -22.37
C ASP A 695 -30.44 -18.04 -21.41
N VAL A 696 -29.34 -17.93 -20.64
CA VAL A 696 -29.00 -16.72 -19.88
C VAL A 696 -28.88 -15.52 -20.84
N GLN A 697 -28.14 -15.68 -21.94
CA GLN A 697 -28.00 -14.69 -23.02
C GLN A 697 -29.36 -14.29 -23.63
N LYS A 698 -30.19 -15.25 -24.04
CA LYS A 698 -31.56 -14.98 -24.56
C LYS A 698 -32.42 -14.23 -23.56
N GLU A 699 -32.40 -14.61 -22.28
CA GLU A 699 -33.23 -13.97 -21.25
C GLU A 699 -32.79 -12.54 -20.92
N ILE A 700 -31.48 -12.23 -20.96
CA ILE A 700 -30.96 -10.87 -20.80
C ILE A 700 -31.30 -10.02 -22.04
N THR A 701 -30.99 -10.51 -23.24
CA THR A 701 -31.24 -9.81 -24.51
C THR A 701 -32.72 -9.57 -24.81
N ARG A 702 -33.62 -10.34 -24.21
CA ARG A 702 -35.08 -10.12 -24.27
C ARG A 702 -35.55 -8.96 -23.37
N ILE A 703 -34.80 -8.62 -22.31
CA ILE A 703 -35.09 -7.46 -21.46
C ILE A 703 -34.41 -6.21 -22.04
N ILE A 704 -33.16 -6.32 -22.47
CA ILE A 704 -32.40 -5.26 -23.12
C ILE A 704 -31.82 -5.74 -24.45
N PRO A 705 -32.38 -5.35 -25.60
CA PRO A 705 -31.87 -5.77 -26.90
C PRO A 705 -30.43 -5.30 -27.13
N LEU A 706 -29.51 -6.26 -27.30
CA LEU A 706 -28.10 -6.01 -27.59
C LEU A 706 -27.75 -6.52 -29.00
N GLN A 707 -27.17 -5.64 -29.81
CA GLN A 707 -26.60 -5.97 -31.12
C GLN A 707 -25.20 -6.58 -30.96
N ASN A 708 -24.78 -7.42 -31.91
CA ASN A 708 -23.45 -8.04 -31.97
C ASN A 708 -23.02 -8.71 -30.66
N ASN A 709 -23.97 -9.25 -29.91
CA ASN A 709 -23.74 -9.69 -28.53
C ASN A 709 -23.11 -11.09 -28.46
N ASN A 710 -22.18 -11.27 -27.52
CA ASN A 710 -21.45 -12.51 -27.30
C ASN A 710 -21.29 -12.80 -25.80
N ILE A 711 -21.44 -14.06 -25.41
CA ILE A 711 -21.25 -14.55 -24.04
C ILE A 711 -20.03 -15.48 -23.98
N ILE A 712 -19.12 -15.21 -23.05
CA ILE A 712 -17.87 -15.96 -22.87
C ILE A 712 -17.84 -16.51 -21.44
N GLU A 713 -17.61 -17.81 -21.30
CA GLU A 713 -17.39 -18.48 -20.01
C GLU A 713 -15.92 -18.35 -19.58
N GLN A 714 -15.70 -18.16 -18.28
CA GLN A 714 -14.38 -17.94 -17.66
C GLN A 714 -14.20 -18.92 -16.50
N GLN A 715 -13.06 -19.60 -16.49
CA GLN A 715 -12.71 -20.60 -15.50
C GLN A 715 -12.11 -19.93 -14.26
N SER A 716 -12.49 -20.42 -13.08
CA SER A 716 -11.89 -20.11 -11.79
C SER A 716 -11.89 -21.36 -10.89
N ASP A 717 -11.05 -21.39 -9.87
CA ASP A 717 -10.79 -22.60 -9.06
C ASP A 717 -11.96 -23.04 -8.16
N LEU A 718 -12.91 -22.15 -7.86
CA LEU A 718 -14.03 -22.39 -6.92
C LEU A 718 -15.42 -22.37 -7.57
N PHE A 719 -15.55 -21.75 -8.73
CA PHE A 719 -16.77 -21.68 -9.56
C PHE A 719 -16.37 -21.17 -10.97
N HIS A 720 -17.28 -21.15 -11.93
CA HIS A 720 -17.05 -20.47 -13.20
C HIS A 720 -17.86 -19.17 -13.27
N THR A 721 -17.49 -18.26 -14.16
CA THR A 721 -18.20 -17.00 -14.41
C THR A 721 -18.46 -16.82 -15.89
N PHE A 722 -19.33 -15.89 -16.26
CA PHE A 722 -19.53 -15.47 -17.64
C PHE A 722 -19.45 -13.96 -17.78
N THR A 723 -19.00 -13.50 -18.94
CA THR A 723 -19.11 -12.12 -19.40
C THR A 723 -19.93 -12.09 -20.69
N LEU A 724 -21.07 -11.38 -20.67
CA LEU A 724 -21.88 -11.06 -21.85
C LEU A 724 -21.66 -9.60 -22.23
N ARG A 725 -21.16 -9.34 -23.44
CA ARG A 725 -21.02 -7.99 -24.02
C ARG A 725 -21.91 -7.86 -25.25
N GLY A 726 -22.48 -6.68 -25.47
CA GLY A 726 -23.09 -6.30 -26.76
C GLY A 726 -23.40 -4.81 -26.84
N THR A 727 -23.60 -4.29 -28.04
CA THR A 727 -23.92 -2.88 -28.27
C THR A 727 -25.41 -2.63 -28.07
N TYR A 728 -25.74 -1.65 -27.23
CA TYR A 728 -27.09 -1.16 -27.00
C TYR A 728 -27.35 0.11 -27.80
N THR A 729 -28.54 0.22 -28.40
CA THR A 729 -29.05 1.45 -29.00
C THR A 729 -30.31 1.86 -28.26
N GLY A 730 -30.29 3.02 -27.63
CA GLY A 730 -31.36 3.51 -26.76
C GLY A 730 -32.28 4.54 -27.43
N ASN A 731 -32.92 5.34 -26.56
CA ASN A 731 -33.74 6.48 -26.96
C ASN A 731 -32.87 7.61 -27.55
N LYS A 732 -33.52 8.70 -27.99
CA LYS A 732 -32.81 9.92 -28.36
C LYS A 732 -32.07 10.51 -27.16
N THR A 733 -30.86 11.01 -27.39
CA THR A 733 -30.03 11.64 -26.34
C THR A 733 -30.74 12.87 -25.75
N THR A 734 -30.67 13.03 -24.42
CA THR A 734 -31.02 14.26 -23.70
C THR A 734 -29.79 14.95 -23.10
N GLY A 735 -28.59 14.61 -23.60
CA GLY A 735 -27.30 15.13 -23.15
C GLY A 735 -26.56 14.15 -22.23
N LEU A 736 -25.22 14.16 -22.30
CA LEU A 736 -24.33 13.14 -21.72
C LEU A 736 -24.67 12.76 -20.27
N GLU A 737 -24.81 13.74 -19.37
CA GLU A 737 -25.15 13.46 -17.96
C GLU A 737 -26.55 12.83 -17.80
N SER A 738 -27.53 13.35 -18.54
CA SER A 738 -28.92 12.87 -18.49
C SER A 738 -28.99 11.41 -18.96
N ASP A 739 -28.31 11.11 -20.06
CA ASP A 739 -28.21 9.77 -20.63
C ASP A 739 -27.43 8.83 -19.69
N TRP A 740 -26.34 9.29 -19.09
CA TRP A 740 -25.52 8.52 -18.15
C TRP A 740 -26.27 8.16 -16.86
N ARG A 741 -27.02 9.11 -16.28
CA ARG A 741 -27.87 8.86 -15.09
C ARG A 741 -29.04 7.92 -15.43
N ASN A 742 -29.61 8.05 -16.63
CA ASN A 742 -30.64 7.14 -17.12
C ASN A 742 -30.10 5.71 -17.34
N LEU A 743 -28.94 5.55 -17.99
CA LEU A 743 -28.30 4.23 -18.22
C LEU A 743 -27.99 3.50 -16.89
N ASN A 744 -27.51 4.22 -15.87
CA ASN A 744 -27.34 3.67 -14.52
C ASN A 744 -28.67 3.15 -13.94
N THR A 745 -29.71 3.97 -14.01
CA THR A 745 -31.05 3.64 -13.49
C THR A 745 -31.65 2.44 -14.22
N VAL A 746 -31.50 2.38 -15.54
CA VAL A 746 -31.96 1.28 -16.39
C VAL A 746 -31.21 -0.03 -16.08
N LEU A 747 -29.88 -0.02 -15.99
CA LEU A 747 -29.13 -1.24 -15.65
C LEU A 747 -29.45 -1.75 -14.24
N ASP A 748 -29.55 -0.87 -13.25
CA ASP A 748 -29.90 -1.27 -11.88
C ASP A 748 -31.32 -1.84 -11.81
N ALA A 749 -32.27 -1.30 -12.59
CA ALA A 749 -33.62 -1.86 -12.73
C ALA A 749 -33.62 -3.23 -13.43
N ILE A 750 -32.81 -3.42 -14.48
CA ILE A 750 -32.66 -4.70 -15.18
C ILE A 750 -32.04 -5.74 -14.26
N LEU A 751 -31.00 -5.41 -13.49
CA LEU A 751 -30.40 -6.34 -12.52
C LEU A 751 -31.40 -6.74 -11.43
N LYS A 752 -32.24 -5.80 -10.96
CA LYS A 752 -33.35 -6.09 -10.04
C LYS A 752 -34.41 -7.00 -10.69
N GLN A 753 -34.79 -6.76 -11.94
CA GLN A 753 -35.74 -7.60 -12.70
C GLN A 753 -35.20 -9.00 -12.99
N LEU A 754 -33.91 -9.14 -13.29
CA LEU A 754 -33.25 -10.44 -13.44
C LEU A 754 -33.28 -11.21 -12.12
N SER A 755 -33.10 -10.52 -10.98
CA SER A 755 -33.05 -11.11 -9.65
C SER A 755 -34.40 -11.67 -9.14
N THR A 756 -35.53 -11.40 -9.81
CA THR A 756 -36.84 -12.00 -9.49
C THR A 756 -37.16 -13.26 -10.31
N LYS A 757 -36.31 -13.62 -11.28
CA LYS A 757 -36.43 -14.87 -12.04
C LYS A 757 -36.06 -16.10 -11.17
N PRO A 758 -36.56 -17.30 -11.49
CA PRO A 758 -36.30 -18.50 -10.68
C PRO A 758 -34.83 -18.93 -10.57
N TRP A 759 -33.98 -18.58 -11.54
CA TRP A 759 -32.56 -18.97 -11.52
C TRP A 759 -31.76 -18.07 -10.57
N ASN A 760 -31.26 -18.64 -9.48
CA ASN A 760 -30.53 -17.92 -8.44
C ASN A 760 -29.25 -17.22 -8.93
N GLY A 761 -28.60 -17.73 -9.98
CA GLY A 761 -27.41 -17.11 -10.58
C GLY A 761 -27.58 -15.65 -11.00
N TYR A 762 -28.80 -15.21 -11.36
CA TYR A 762 -29.10 -13.80 -11.68
C TYR A 762 -28.82 -12.82 -10.53
N LYS A 763 -28.80 -13.29 -9.28
CA LYS A 763 -28.49 -12.45 -8.11
C LYS A 763 -27.00 -12.13 -7.98
N THR A 764 -26.13 -12.91 -8.64
CA THR A 764 -24.68 -12.65 -8.69
C THR A 764 -24.30 -11.60 -9.76
N MET A 765 -25.25 -11.18 -10.59
CA MET A 765 -24.92 -10.37 -11.75
C MET A 765 -24.64 -8.92 -11.40
N THR A 766 -23.49 -8.43 -11.87
CA THR A 766 -23.16 -7.01 -11.99
C THR A 766 -23.28 -6.59 -13.47
N ALA A 767 -23.41 -5.28 -13.72
CA ALA A 767 -23.48 -4.75 -15.07
C ALA A 767 -22.94 -3.31 -15.15
N TYR A 768 -22.32 -2.99 -16.28
CA TYR A 768 -21.78 -1.68 -16.59
C TYR A 768 -21.95 -1.34 -18.08
N PHE A 769 -21.66 -0.10 -18.46
CA PHE A 769 -21.66 0.37 -19.83
C PHE A 769 -20.40 1.19 -20.10
N THR A 770 -19.81 1.04 -21.28
CA THR A 770 -18.67 1.83 -21.75
C THR A 770 -18.87 2.31 -23.19
N ASN A 771 -17.93 3.10 -23.70
CA ASN A 771 -17.91 3.58 -25.08
C ASN A 771 -19.21 4.29 -25.49
N TYR A 772 -19.71 5.21 -24.65
CA TYR A 772 -20.87 6.04 -24.99
C TYR A 772 -20.60 6.89 -26.23
N ARG A 773 -21.56 6.92 -27.15
CA ARG A 773 -21.61 7.81 -28.33
C ARG A 773 -23.07 8.14 -28.69
N VAL A 774 -23.25 9.18 -29.49
CA VAL A 774 -24.54 9.49 -30.13
C VAL A 774 -24.46 9.12 -31.60
N ASN A 775 -25.38 8.30 -32.08
CA ASN A 775 -25.38 7.85 -33.48
C ASN A 775 -26.11 8.81 -34.42
N MET A 776 -26.08 8.54 -35.73
CA MET A 776 -26.62 9.41 -36.78
C MET A 776 -28.14 9.71 -36.65
N ASN A 777 -28.89 8.89 -35.90
CA ASN A 777 -30.32 9.12 -35.62
C ASN A 777 -30.55 10.00 -34.38
N ASN A 778 -29.48 10.57 -33.80
CA ASN A 778 -29.45 11.25 -32.51
C ASN A 778 -29.88 10.32 -31.35
N GLN A 779 -29.56 9.03 -31.43
CA GLN A 779 -29.82 8.05 -30.37
C GLN A 779 -28.58 7.77 -29.52
N ILE A 780 -28.81 7.46 -28.25
CA ILE A 780 -27.80 6.91 -27.34
C ILE A 780 -27.31 5.58 -27.91
N GLU A 781 -25.99 5.40 -27.95
CA GLU A 781 -25.38 4.11 -28.25
C GLU A 781 -24.21 3.87 -27.31
N CYS A 782 -24.10 2.66 -26.76
CA CYS A 782 -23.01 2.28 -25.86
C CYS A 782 -22.81 0.76 -25.90
N ASP A 783 -21.68 0.30 -25.36
CA ASP A 783 -21.46 -1.14 -25.19
C ASP A 783 -21.83 -1.50 -23.75
N ILE A 784 -22.73 -2.47 -23.59
CA ILE A 784 -23.20 -2.94 -22.29
C ILE A 784 -22.55 -4.28 -21.99
N VAL A 785 -22.10 -4.44 -20.75
CA VAL A 785 -21.47 -5.65 -20.24
C VAL A 785 -22.19 -6.12 -18.99
N PHE A 786 -22.53 -7.40 -18.97
CA PHE A 786 -23.01 -8.13 -17.81
C PHE A 786 -21.97 -9.18 -17.41
N GLN A 787 -21.63 -9.26 -16.12
CA GLN A 787 -20.81 -10.33 -15.56
C GLN A 787 -21.60 -11.05 -14.46
N GLY A 788 -21.46 -12.38 -14.34
CA GLY A 788 -22.15 -13.17 -13.33
C GLY A 788 -21.59 -14.59 -13.21
N ILE A 789 -22.14 -15.37 -12.28
CA ILE A 789 -21.71 -16.76 -12.05
C ILE A 789 -22.21 -17.67 -13.18
N ALA A 790 -21.35 -18.61 -13.59
CA ALA A 790 -21.69 -19.66 -14.54
C ALA A 790 -21.75 -21.01 -13.82
N ASN A 791 -22.79 -21.77 -14.13
CA ASN A 791 -22.85 -23.21 -13.94
C ASN A 791 -23.51 -23.78 -15.19
N ASN A 792 -22.72 -23.81 -16.26
CA ASN A 792 -23.13 -24.36 -17.53
C ASN A 792 -23.40 -25.87 -17.39
N MET A 793 -24.29 -26.41 -18.22
CA MET A 793 -24.76 -27.80 -18.09
C MET A 793 -24.21 -28.64 -19.24
N LEU A 794 -23.14 -29.39 -18.96
CA LEU A 794 -22.49 -30.28 -19.92
C LEU A 794 -23.35 -31.54 -20.13
N VAL A 795 -24.01 -31.64 -21.28
CA VAL A 795 -24.71 -32.87 -21.68
C VAL A 795 -23.69 -33.85 -22.28
N SER A 796 -23.80 -35.14 -21.97
CA SER A 796 -23.01 -36.20 -22.61
C SER A 796 -23.18 -36.13 -24.15
N LYS A 797 -22.09 -36.38 -24.88
CA LYS A 797 -22.08 -36.27 -26.34
C LYS A 797 -21.72 -37.61 -26.96
N GLU A 798 -22.75 -38.34 -27.38
CA GLU A 798 -22.58 -39.70 -27.84
C GLU A 798 -21.90 -39.84 -29.21
N PRO A 799 -21.12 -40.92 -29.41
CA PRO A 799 -20.74 -41.93 -28.40
C PRO A 799 -19.56 -41.45 -27.52
N ASN A 800 -19.66 -41.53 -26.19
CA ASN A 800 -18.53 -41.31 -25.28
C ASN A 800 -18.15 -42.56 -24.44
N ASP A 801 -18.51 -43.74 -24.94
CA ASP A 801 -18.33 -45.09 -24.37
C ASP A 801 -16.88 -45.59 -24.28
N SER A 802 -15.91 -44.81 -24.78
CA SER A 802 -14.52 -45.18 -24.94
C SER A 802 -13.58 -44.02 -24.62
N ILE A 803 -12.39 -44.31 -24.09
CA ILE A 803 -11.41 -43.30 -23.64
C ILE A 803 -11.04 -42.30 -24.74
N GLN A 804 -10.99 -42.76 -25.99
CA GLN A 804 -10.72 -41.94 -27.17
C GLN A 804 -11.83 -40.89 -27.45
N ASN A 805 -13.06 -41.19 -27.03
CA ASN A 805 -14.24 -40.33 -27.22
C ASN A 805 -14.72 -39.70 -25.90
N ALA A 806 -14.02 -39.92 -24.79
CA ALA A 806 -14.42 -39.49 -23.46
C ALA A 806 -14.69 -37.97 -23.41
N THR A 807 -15.84 -37.58 -22.87
CA THR A 807 -16.26 -36.18 -22.86
C THR A 807 -15.39 -35.37 -21.90
N PRO A 808 -14.67 -34.32 -22.35
CA PRO A 808 -13.88 -33.49 -21.45
C PRO A 808 -14.77 -32.78 -20.42
N LEU A 809 -14.44 -32.93 -19.14
CA LEU A 809 -15.19 -32.38 -18.02
C LEU A 809 -14.29 -31.44 -17.20
N LEU A 810 -14.73 -30.20 -17.04
CA LEU A 810 -14.09 -29.21 -16.17
C LEU A 810 -14.58 -29.37 -14.73
N PHE A 811 -13.71 -29.07 -13.76
CA PHE A 811 -14.12 -29.01 -12.35
C PHE A 811 -15.12 -27.86 -12.14
N HIS A 812 -16.03 -28.03 -11.19
CA HIS A 812 -17.11 -27.08 -10.84
C HIS A 812 -18.16 -26.82 -11.95
N THR A 813 -18.03 -27.48 -13.10
CA THR A 813 -19.09 -27.58 -14.13
C THR A 813 -20.05 -28.72 -13.78
N SER A 814 -21.36 -28.47 -13.89
CA SER A 814 -22.37 -29.55 -13.75
C SER A 814 -22.54 -30.30 -15.07
N PHE A 815 -22.63 -31.62 -15.00
CA PHE A 815 -22.82 -32.49 -16.17
C PHE A 815 -24.07 -33.36 -16.02
N MET A 816 -24.59 -33.86 -17.14
CA MET A 816 -25.67 -34.84 -17.19
C MET A 816 -25.51 -35.80 -18.36
N GLY A 817 -26.05 -37.01 -18.20
CA GLY A 817 -26.09 -38.02 -19.26
C GLY A 817 -27.35 -38.86 -19.18
N ARG A 818 -27.53 -39.77 -20.14
CA ARG A 818 -28.69 -40.66 -20.22
C ARG A 818 -28.27 -42.06 -20.62
N LEU A 819 -28.52 -42.99 -19.72
CA LEU A 819 -28.22 -44.40 -19.89
C LEU A 819 -29.49 -45.15 -20.33
N ASP A 820 -29.35 -46.11 -21.25
CA ASP A 820 -30.38 -47.08 -21.67
C ASP A 820 -29.74 -48.35 -22.26
N SER A 821 -30.53 -49.20 -22.94
CA SER A 821 -30.04 -50.47 -23.52
C SER A 821 -29.17 -50.33 -24.78
N LYS A 822 -28.95 -49.11 -25.28
CA LYS A 822 -28.01 -48.79 -26.36
C LYS A 822 -26.84 -47.92 -25.88
N ASN A 823 -27.04 -47.14 -24.81
CA ASN A 823 -25.97 -46.41 -24.14
C ASN A 823 -25.87 -46.84 -22.66
N SER A 824 -24.97 -47.77 -22.35
CA SER A 824 -24.83 -48.32 -20.99
C SER A 824 -23.68 -47.74 -20.18
N LEU A 825 -22.82 -46.92 -20.79
CA LEU A 825 -21.60 -46.37 -20.18
C LEU A 825 -21.25 -45.02 -20.81
N ASP A 826 -21.21 -43.98 -19.99
CA ASP A 826 -20.69 -42.67 -20.34
C ASP A 826 -19.30 -42.48 -19.70
N ILE A 827 -18.30 -42.01 -20.46
CA ILE A 827 -16.96 -41.71 -19.93
C ILE A 827 -16.66 -40.21 -20.02
N TYR A 828 -16.23 -39.63 -18.91
CA TYR A 828 -15.73 -38.25 -18.80
C TYR A 828 -14.22 -38.23 -18.54
N GLN A 829 -13.50 -37.31 -19.19
CA GLN A 829 -12.07 -37.06 -18.94
C GLN A 829 -11.88 -35.85 -18.04
N LEU A 830 -11.14 -36.02 -16.95
CA LEU A 830 -10.70 -34.99 -16.02
C LEU A 830 -9.18 -34.81 -16.14
N ASP A 831 -8.67 -33.58 -16.08
CA ASP A 831 -7.22 -33.29 -16.12
C ASP A 831 -6.76 -32.56 -14.85
N VAL A 832 -6.01 -33.27 -13.99
CA VAL A 832 -5.61 -32.79 -12.67
C VAL A 832 -4.22 -32.15 -12.75
N GLN A 833 -4.16 -30.82 -12.56
CA GLN A 833 -2.90 -30.06 -12.66
C GLN A 833 -2.03 -30.13 -11.37
N SER A 834 -2.65 -30.33 -10.21
CA SER A 834 -2.02 -30.27 -8.89
C SER A 834 -2.55 -31.35 -7.94
N LEU A 835 -1.85 -31.59 -6.83
CA LEU A 835 -2.29 -32.55 -5.79
C LEU A 835 -3.58 -32.06 -5.11
N ASN A 836 -4.73 -32.59 -5.53
CA ASN A 836 -6.06 -32.04 -5.22
C ASN A 836 -6.99 -33.13 -4.66
N LYS A 837 -7.86 -32.81 -3.69
CA LYS A 837 -8.89 -33.76 -3.25
C LYS A 837 -10.15 -33.59 -4.10
N LEU A 838 -10.37 -34.53 -5.02
CA LEU A 838 -11.57 -34.55 -5.83
C LEU A 838 -12.78 -34.94 -4.98
N SER A 839 -13.90 -34.25 -5.15
CA SER A 839 -15.25 -34.67 -4.76
C SER A 839 -16.03 -35.02 -6.02
N ILE A 840 -16.66 -36.18 -6.07
CA ILE A 840 -17.50 -36.62 -7.19
C ILE A 840 -18.87 -36.93 -6.62
N ASP A 841 -19.87 -36.17 -7.07
CA ASP A 841 -21.21 -36.16 -6.50
C ASP A 841 -22.23 -36.24 -7.66
N ILE A 842 -22.91 -37.38 -7.81
CA ILE A 842 -23.85 -37.67 -8.91
C ILE A 842 -25.23 -38.07 -8.37
N THR A 843 -26.28 -37.40 -8.83
CA THR A 843 -27.69 -37.71 -8.57
C THR A 843 -28.26 -38.62 -9.66
N ASN A 844 -28.77 -39.78 -9.26
CA ASN A 844 -29.53 -40.72 -10.10
C ASN A 844 -31.01 -40.29 -10.18
N GLN A 845 -31.39 -39.62 -11.27
CA GLN A 845 -32.69 -38.94 -11.39
C GLN A 845 -33.88 -39.91 -11.53
N ASN A 846 -33.65 -41.17 -11.94
CA ASN A 846 -34.71 -42.14 -12.22
C ASN A 846 -34.63 -43.44 -11.40
N GLN A 847 -33.70 -43.53 -10.43
CA GLN A 847 -33.49 -44.71 -9.59
C GLN A 847 -33.25 -45.99 -10.43
N ILE A 848 -32.49 -45.85 -11.52
CA ILE A 848 -31.94 -46.98 -12.29
C ILE A 848 -30.81 -47.65 -11.53
N GLN A 849 -30.49 -48.92 -11.80
CA GLN A 849 -29.30 -49.55 -11.23
C GLN A 849 -28.07 -49.06 -11.99
N MET A 850 -27.46 -48.00 -11.47
CA MET A 850 -26.26 -47.37 -12.00
C MET A 850 -25.20 -47.21 -10.91
N ASN A 851 -23.95 -47.05 -11.34
CA ASN A 851 -22.82 -46.75 -10.48
C ASN A 851 -21.86 -45.79 -11.20
N TRP A 852 -20.90 -45.22 -10.48
CA TRP A 852 -19.75 -44.56 -11.09
C TRP A 852 -18.42 -45.03 -10.49
N ILE A 853 -17.38 -45.01 -11.32
CA ILE A 853 -16.01 -45.43 -10.98
C ILE A 853 -15.01 -44.43 -11.58
N LEU A 854 -13.98 -44.07 -10.82
CA LEU A 854 -12.85 -43.25 -11.28
C LEU A 854 -11.61 -44.13 -11.51
N TYR A 855 -10.99 -44.01 -12.68
CA TYR A 855 -9.68 -44.59 -13.01
C TYR A 855 -8.64 -43.49 -13.25
N SER A 856 -7.36 -43.81 -13.08
CA SER A 856 -6.26 -42.95 -13.53
C SER A 856 -5.79 -43.39 -14.91
N GLU A 857 -5.34 -42.48 -15.77
CA GLU A 857 -4.65 -42.81 -17.04
C GLU A 857 -3.45 -43.78 -16.83
N LYS A 858 -2.87 -43.76 -15.62
CA LYS A 858 -1.73 -44.62 -15.21
C LYS A 858 -2.15 -46.06 -14.83
N ASP A 859 -3.40 -46.28 -14.45
CA ASP A 859 -3.97 -47.62 -14.20
C ASP A 859 -5.48 -47.62 -14.51
N LEU A 860 -5.81 -48.20 -15.67
CA LEU A 860 -7.17 -48.36 -16.19
C LEU A 860 -7.77 -49.74 -15.84
N LYS A 861 -7.11 -50.53 -14.98
CA LYS A 861 -7.59 -51.84 -14.51
C LYS A 861 -8.05 -51.78 -13.07
N ASN A 862 -7.31 -51.06 -12.21
CA ASN A 862 -7.65 -50.88 -10.81
C ASN A 862 -8.28 -49.49 -10.60
N PRO A 863 -9.54 -49.40 -10.12
CA PRO A 863 -10.19 -48.13 -9.87
C PRO A 863 -9.56 -47.43 -8.66
N VAL A 864 -9.42 -46.10 -8.72
CA VAL A 864 -8.86 -45.30 -7.63
C VAL A 864 -9.91 -44.90 -6.59
N VAL A 865 -11.18 -44.80 -6.99
CA VAL A 865 -12.36 -44.65 -6.13
C VAL A 865 -13.63 -45.06 -6.91
N TYR A 866 -14.67 -45.46 -6.20
CA TYR A 866 -16.00 -45.76 -6.73
C TYR A 866 -17.08 -45.16 -5.82
N ALA A 867 -18.33 -45.08 -6.31
CA ALA A 867 -19.39 -44.42 -5.58
C ALA A 867 -19.79 -45.11 -4.26
N THR A 868 -20.17 -44.29 -3.28
CA THR A 868 -20.96 -44.70 -2.12
C THR A 868 -22.38 -44.15 -2.25
N PHE A 869 -23.39 -44.91 -1.82
CA PHE A 869 -24.80 -44.61 -2.08
C PHE A 869 -25.48 -43.99 -0.85
N GLN A 870 -26.16 -42.85 -1.04
CA GLN A 870 -27.06 -42.26 -0.05
C GLN A 870 -28.38 -41.85 -0.74
N GLY A 871 -29.33 -42.79 -0.77
CA GLY A 871 -30.61 -42.61 -1.47
C GLY A 871 -30.41 -42.48 -2.98
N GLN A 872 -30.69 -41.29 -3.52
CA GLN A 872 -30.47 -40.98 -4.95
C GLN A 872 -29.06 -40.45 -5.26
N GLN A 873 -28.24 -40.17 -4.23
CA GLN A 873 -26.89 -39.64 -4.41
C GLN A 873 -25.84 -40.76 -4.45
N LEU A 874 -24.93 -40.66 -5.41
CA LEU A 874 -23.74 -41.48 -5.59
C LEU A 874 -22.53 -40.57 -5.36
N MET A 875 -21.87 -40.70 -4.21
CA MET A 875 -20.87 -39.74 -3.71
C MET A 875 -19.53 -40.41 -3.38
N GLY A 876 -18.44 -39.67 -3.50
CA GLY A 876 -17.11 -40.18 -3.19
C GLY A 876 -16.03 -39.09 -3.29
N SER A 877 -14.85 -39.37 -2.74
CA SER A 877 -13.72 -38.44 -2.80
C SER A 877 -12.37 -39.15 -2.89
N TYR A 878 -11.42 -38.56 -3.59
CA TYR A 878 -10.10 -39.13 -3.83
C TYR A 878 -9.02 -38.04 -3.94
N THR A 879 -7.87 -38.23 -3.29
CA THR A 879 -6.72 -37.32 -3.41
C THR A 879 -5.96 -37.66 -4.69
N ALA A 880 -6.25 -36.92 -5.75
CA ALA A 880 -5.66 -37.11 -7.07
C ALA A 880 -4.25 -36.51 -7.16
N GLN A 881 -3.36 -37.26 -7.81
CA GLN A 881 -2.02 -36.80 -8.20
C GLN A 881 -2.11 -36.11 -9.57
N PRO A 882 -1.14 -35.26 -9.96
CA PRO A 882 -1.13 -34.67 -11.30
C PRO A 882 -1.20 -35.69 -12.45
N GLY A 883 -2.05 -35.42 -13.45
CA GLY A 883 -2.32 -36.25 -14.62
C GLY A 883 -3.83 -36.46 -14.88
N LYS A 884 -4.16 -37.23 -15.92
CA LYS A 884 -5.55 -37.46 -16.31
C LYS A 884 -6.23 -38.58 -15.52
N TYR A 885 -7.54 -38.43 -15.39
CA TYR A 885 -8.46 -39.40 -14.79
C TYR A 885 -9.70 -39.57 -15.68
N TYR A 886 -10.29 -40.76 -15.63
CA TYR A 886 -11.48 -41.10 -16.39
C TYR A 886 -12.61 -41.52 -15.43
N LEU A 887 -13.70 -40.77 -15.44
CA LEU A 887 -14.90 -41.03 -14.66
C LEU A 887 -15.90 -41.78 -15.55
N TYR A 888 -16.11 -43.06 -15.22
CA TYR A 888 -17.05 -43.96 -15.88
C TYR A 888 -18.37 -43.90 -15.12
N VAL A 889 -19.48 -43.59 -15.80
CA VAL A 889 -20.84 -43.60 -15.24
C VAL A 889 -21.67 -44.60 -16.05
N TYR A 890 -22.15 -45.67 -15.40
CA TYR A 890 -22.69 -46.82 -16.13
C TYR A 890 -23.92 -47.45 -15.48
N SER A 891 -24.77 -48.08 -16.30
CA SER A 891 -25.96 -48.83 -15.88
C SER A 891 -25.69 -50.33 -15.95
N TYR A 892 -26.35 -51.11 -15.07
CA TYR A 892 -26.28 -52.56 -15.06
C TYR A 892 -27.65 -53.26 -14.97
N ASP A 893 -28.76 -52.51 -15.14
CA ASP A 893 -30.10 -53.09 -15.36
C ASP A 893 -30.75 -52.73 -16.72
N ASN A 894 -30.05 -51.97 -17.56
CA ASN A 894 -30.51 -51.51 -18.88
C ASN A 894 -31.82 -50.68 -18.88
N ARG A 895 -32.32 -50.24 -17.71
CA ARG A 895 -33.49 -49.35 -17.66
C ARG A 895 -33.10 -47.94 -18.14
N PRO A 896 -33.91 -47.30 -19.02
CA PRO A 896 -33.65 -45.92 -19.42
C PRO A 896 -33.73 -44.96 -18.23
N GLY A 897 -32.66 -44.19 -17.98
CA GLY A 897 -32.61 -43.22 -16.89
C GLY A 897 -31.57 -42.12 -17.10
N GLY A 898 -31.91 -40.92 -16.63
CA GLY A 898 -30.99 -39.78 -16.57
C GLY A 898 -30.23 -39.73 -15.24
N TYR A 899 -29.06 -39.10 -15.29
CA TYR A 899 -28.30 -38.72 -14.11
C TYR A 899 -27.70 -37.33 -14.30
N GLN A 900 -27.32 -36.68 -13.20
CA GLN A 900 -26.69 -35.37 -13.20
C GLN A 900 -25.63 -35.31 -12.10
N GLY A 901 -24.45 -34.78 -12.37
CA GLY A 901 -23.36 -34.72 -11.40
C GLY A 901 -22.50 -33.47 -11.50
N MET A 902 -21.48 -33.42 -10.63
CA MET A 902 -20.40 -32.43 -10.66
C MET A 902 -19.14 -33.07 -10.09
N VAL A 903 -17.96 -32.62 -10.54
CA VAL A 903 -16.67 -32.92 -9.89
C VAL A 903 -16.07 -31.61 -9.40
N THR A 904 -15.61 -31.56 -8.15
CA THR A 904 -14.98 -30.36 -7.56
C THR A 904 -13.65 -30.70 -6.89
N ILE A 905 -12.85 -29.66 -6.66
CA ILE A 905 -11.59 -29.72 -5.91
C ILE A 905 -11.85 -29.24 -4.47
N LYS A 906 -11.14 -29.86 -3.52
CA LYS A 906 -11.09 -29.63 -2.08
C LYS A 906 -9.66 -29.91 -1.57
#